data_AF-A0A813AIE0-F1
#
_entry.id   AF-A0A813AIE0-F1
#
_cell.length_a   1.000
_cell.length_b   1.000
_cell.length_c   1.000
_cell.angle_alpha   90.00
_cell.angle_beta   90.00
_cell.angle_gamma   90.00
#
_symmetry.space_group_name_H-M   'P 1'
#
loop_
_entity.id
_entity.type
_entity.pdbx_description
1 polymer ?
#
loop_
_entity_poly.entity_id
_entity_poly.type
_entity_poly.pdbx_seq_one_letter_code
_entity_poly.pdbx_strand_id
1 'polypeptide(L)'
;MHLLKGILAITFIALNTIIVYIPLTWWIIKLSWTRGEARNRLRARMDMIIYWWTGRNRKMIQGLNLTEVNLHWHQQEEMSEDNWYLVISNHQSWTDIVLLQSYLYGIIPPLKFFTKEQLIWVPFIGFAMYILGFPYVKRVTKAQIKANPKLRTADRDNVAAACEGFKNHPTTILNFIEGTRRTSEKQQRQGSEYKHLLRPKTGGLGYVLEDMDQHLHRLLDVTIVYPDGVPTFWEFLQGKCPRVEMDVTPHEIPAEILETEETARRQALGQWIGSIWAAKDNHIEQKINALAHLMYGFSHGGFVLITGEVGTGKTTLLRNLLDRTPPELDVAFILNPRLTVRELLETVCDELGVAYGPAPLQSVKQYIDVLNKHLLKTHISGRSTVIIIDEAQNLSPAVLEQIRLLTNLETNDKKLLRIILLGQPELGDMLNRTELRQLAQRITARYHLTPLSKEDVHAYVNHRLTTAGGSPNIFTNQALNALYRLSKGTPRLINVIADRALLGAYVEGKYQVSAAMVRNGAREVFGQKPRHPQSRYYLGAGLLICLVALAMSWAYLTRHQTPAVTQSSATQPTAQNGTAEELTQRQATTTSPSAVADPGNVTDTQTDNSAEIIDQPAERDTVTAPATLTRPPGRTFELQRAAYRAVFAAWSADYNLDNNQIPCDFAPQVGLQCLSRNGSWSEVTSLNSPVILELWDTQESPYYAALLGYDGELYRLRLGQQDISVSPRDLRDAWFGTYVLIWQTPPGYSGSLRQGDDHPTVAWLRARLEELDYPAPTASTDSYFDDALVAAVTAFQNSEGLLADGIVGPLTWIRLSDRLNLPAPTLRS
;
A
#
# COMPACT_ATOMS: atom_id res chain seq x y z
N MET A 1 -16.86 24.96 -21.44
CA MET A 1 -17.67 24.50 -20.29
C MET A 1 -17.38 25.27 -18.99
N HIS A 2 -16.14 25.32 -18.48
CA HIS A 2 -15.78 25.95 -17.18
C HIS A 2 -16.39 27.33 -16.88
N LEU A 3 -16.40 28.26 -17.83
CA LEU A 3 -16.98 29.61 -17.61
C LEU A 3 -18.48 29.55 -17.26
N LEU A 4 -19.23 28.63 -17.89
CA LEU A 4 -20.65 28.43 -17.61
C LEU A 4 -20.86 27.84 -16.20
N LYS A 5 -20.00 26.89 -15.76
CA LYS A 5 -20.01 26.40 -14.36
C LYS A 5 -19.82 27.56 -13.38
N GLY A 6 -18.85 28.43 -13.63
CA GLY A 6 -18.57 29.61 -12.79
C GLY A 6 -19.75 30.57 -12.69
N ILE A 7 -20.39 30.89 -13.82
CA ILE A 7 -21.58 31.76 -13.86
C ILE A 7 -22.76 31.10 -13.12
N LEU A 8 -23.07 29.84 -13.41
CA LEU A 8 -24.16 29.11 -12.74
C LEU A 8 -23.92 29.02 -11.22
N ALA A 9 -22.70 28.71 -10.78
CA ALA A 9 -22.37 28.58 -9.37
C ALA A 9 -22.45 29.92 -8.63
N ILE A 10 -21.92 31.02 -9.19
CA ILE A 10 -21.96 32.33 -8.53
C ILE A 10 -23.38 32.91 -8.51
N THR A 11 -24.16 32.74 -9.59
CA THR A 11 -25.58 33.12 -9.62
C THR A 11 -26.39 32.29 -8.64
N PHE A 12 -26.14 30.97 -8.52
CA PHE A 12 -26.79 30.13 -7.51
C PHE A 12 -26.47 30.60 -6.09
N ILE A 13 -25.20 30.85 -5.75
CA ILE A 13 -24.80 31.33 -4.41
C ILE A 13 -25.48 32.67 -4.11
N ALA A 14 -25.53 33.60 -5.06
CA ALA A 14 -26.18 34.89 -4.88
C ALA A 14 -27.69 34.74 -4.61
N LEU A 15 -28.41 33.99 -5.44
CA LEU A 15 -29.85 33.75 -5.28
C LEU A 15 -30.16 32.99 -3.97
N ASN A 16 -29.40 31.93 -3.67
CA ASN A 16 -29.52 31.13 -2.45
C ASN A 16 -29.33 32.00 -1.18
N THR A 17 -28.42 32.96 -1.23
CA THR A 17 -28.16 33.92 -0.14
C THR A 17 -29.27 34.97 -0.01
N ILE A 18 -29.81 35.48 -1.11
CA ILE A 18 -30.95 36.42 -1.10
C ILE A 18 -32.22 35.75 -0.56
N ILE A 19 -32.47 34.50 -0.95
CA ILE A 19 -33.59 33.69 -0.43
C ILE A 19 -33.48 33.49 1.08
N VAL A 20 -32.27 33.31 1.61
CA VAL A 20 -31.99 33.20 3.06
C VAL A 20 -32.11 34.55 3.80
N TYR A 21 -31.75 35.65 3.14
CA TYR A 21 -31.80 36.99 3.75
C TYR A 21 -33.23 37.43 4.10
N ILE A 22 -34.21 37.12 3.23
CA ILE A 22 -35.62 37.54 3.40
C ILE A 22 -36.26 37.04 4.72
N PRO A 23 -36.22 35.74 5.09
CA PRO A 23 -36.73 35.29 6.39
C PRO A 23 -35.88 35.79 7.58
N LEU A 24 -34.56 35.99 7.39
CA LEU A 24 -33.70 36.53 8.46
C LEU A 24 -34.07 37.96 8.84
N THR A 25 -34.41 38.84 7.89
CA THR A 25 -34.86 40.21 8.21
C THR A 25 -36.19 40.21 8.97
N TRP A 26 -37.11 39.30 8.65
CA TRP A 26 -38.35 39.14 9.42
C TRP A 26 -38.11 38.55 10.82
N TRP A 27 -37.20 37.58 10.95
CA TRP A 27 -36.87 36.97 12.25
C TRP A 27 -36.10 37.89 13.19
N ILE A 28 -35.19 38.76 12.71
CA ILE A 28 -34.52 39.73 13.60
C ILE A 28 -35.50 40.78 14.14
N ILE A 29 -36.46 41.25 13.31
CA ILE A 29 -37.54 42.12 13.76
C ILE A 29 -38.36 41.44 14.86
N LYS A 30 -38.79 40.18 14.63
CA LYS A 30 -39.52 39.38 15.63
C LYS A 30 -38.72 39.15 16.91
N LEU A 31 -37.39 38.99 16.81
CA LEU A 31 -36.50 38.77 17.95
C LEU A 31 -36.37 40.01 18.85
N SER A 32 -36.62 41.22 18.34
CA SER A 32 -36.66 42.44 19.16
C SER A 32 -37.79 42.44 20.21
N TRP A 33 -38.94 41.86 19.88
CA TRP A 33 -40.11 41.77 20.76
C TRP A 33 -40.21 40.43 21.52
N THR A 34 -39.43 39.42 21.13
CA THR A 34 -39.49 38.08 21.75
C THR A 34 -38.55 37.96 22.97
N ARG A 35 -39.08 37.48 24.10
CA ARG A 35 -38.39 37.29 25.38
C ARG A 35 -38.45 35.82 25.85
N GLY A 36 -37.64 35.47 26.86
CA GLY A 36 -37.60 34.14 27.46
C GLY A 36 -37.27 33.01 26.48
N GLU A 37 -37.72 31.79 26.76
CA GLU A 37 -37.50 30.61 25.91
C GLU A 37 -37.89 30.80 24.44
N ALA A 38 -38.94 31.60 24.17
CA ALA A 38 -39.39 31.86 22.81
C ALA A 38 -38.31 32.54 21.96
N ARG A 39 -37.42 33.33 22.60
CA ARG A 39 -36.25 33.96 21.98
C ARG A 39 -35.18 32.93 21.63
N ASN A 40 -34.96 31.94 22.50
CA ASN A 40 -33.99 30.85 22.28
C ASN A 40 -34.51 29.89 21.20
N ARG A 41 -35.80 29.53 21.22
CA ARG A 41 -36.47 28.76 20.16
C ARG A 41 -36.49 29.50 18.81
N LEU A 42 -36.51 30.84 18.80
CA LEU A 42 -36.35 31.64 17.58
C LEU A 42 -34.89 31.63 17.08
N ARG A 43 -33.90 31.75 17.97
CA ARG A 43 -32.47 31.62 17.61
C ARG A 43 -32.15 30.26 17.00
N ALA A 44 -32.54 29.16 17.63
CA ALA A 44 -32.33 27.81 17.08
C ALA A 44 -32.95 27.66 15.67
N ARG A 45 -34.13 28.27 15.42
CA ARG A 45 -34.73 28.32 14.06
C ARG A 45 -33.96 29.20 13.07
N MET A 46 -33.26 30.23 13.54
CA MET A 46 -32.35 31.02 12.72
C MET A 46 -31.08 30.24 12.38
N ASP A 47 -30.53 29.44 13.30
CA ASP A 47 -29.38 28.56 13.00
C ASP A 47 -29.74 27.44 12.00
N MET A 48 -30.99 26.95 11.98
CA MET A 48 -31.49 26.04 10.91
C MET A 48 -31.39 26.62 9.49
N ILE A 49 -31.33 27.94 9.32
CA ILE A 49 -31.07 28.56 8.01
C ILE A 49 -29.62 28.33 7.55
N ILE A 50 -28.66 28.20 8.46
CA ILE A 50 -27.27 27.89 8.12
C ILE A 50 -27.21 26.50 7.50
N TYR A 51 -27.82 25.51 8.15
CA TYR A 51 -27.95 24.14 7.64
C TYR A 51 -28.64 24.08 6.26
N TRP A 52 -29.68 24.89 6.04
CA TRP A 52 -30.35 24.95 4.74
C TRP A 52 -29.43 25.53 3.64
N TRP A 53 -28.73 26.63 3.94
CA TRP A 53 -27.84 27.32 3.00
C TRP A 53 -26.62 26.45 2.63
N THR A 54 -25.96 25.83 3.61
CA THR A 54 -24.83 24.91 3.41
C THR A 54 -25.26 23.68 2.62
N GLY A 55 -26.37 23.03 3.01
CA GLY A 55 -26.89 21.86 2.31
C GLY A 55 -27.30 22.15 0.86
N ARG A 56 -27.81 23.34 0.56
CA ARG A 56 -28.09 23.80 -0.81
C ARG A 56 -26.81 24.05 -1.62
N ASN A 57 -25.80 24.68 -1.02
CA ASN A 57 -24.51 24.91 -1.68
C ASN A 57 -23.74 23.60 -1.94
N ARG A 58 -23.71 22.65 -0.98
CA ARG A 58 -23.12 21.31 -1.16
C ARG A 58 -23.73 20.60 -2.37
N LYS A 59 -25.06 20.60 -2.50
CA LYS A 59 -25.77 20.01 -3.65
C LYS A 59 -25.44 20.70 -4.98
N MET A 60 -25.18 22.00 -4.99
CA MET A 60 -24.74 22.73 -6.19
C MET A 60 -23.28 22.42 -6.55
N ILE A 61 -22.37 22.32 -5.57
CA ILE A 61 -20.96 21.93 -5.78
C ILE A 61 -20.88 20.53 -6.41
N GLN A 62 -21.67 19.59 -5.89
CA GLN A 62 -21.79 18.23 -6.41
C GLN A 62 -22.48 18.21 -7.79
N GLY A 63 -23.63 18.86 -7.94
CA GLY A 63 -24.44 18.82 -9.16
C GLY A 63 -23.83 19.53 -10.38
N LEU A 64 -22.99 20.56 -10.16
CA LEU A 64 -22.17 21.16 -11.22
C LEU A 64 -20.82 20.45 -11.42
N ASN A 65 -20.51 19.44 -10.59
CA ASN A 65 -19.22 18.79 -10.45
C ASN A 65 -18.07 19.82 -10.45
N LEU A 66 -17.99 20.64 -9.40
CA LEU A 66 -16.97 21.68 -9.26
C LEU A 66 -15.63 21.14 -8.75
N THR A 67 -15.66 20.10 -7.91
CA THR A 67 -14.47 19.40 -7.40
C THR A 67 -14.88 18.06 -6.80
N GLU A 68 -13.99 17.06 -6.88
CA GLU A 68 -14.06 15.81 -6.12
C GLU A 68 -13.36 15.99 -4.77
N VAL A 69 -14.01 15.68 -3.64
CA VAL A 69 -13.37 15.82 -2.31
C VAL A 69 -13.15 14.45 -1.69
N ASN A 70 -11.87 14.07 -1.61
CA ASN A 70 -11.41 12.90 -0.89
C ASN A 70 -11.38 13.26 0.60
N LEU A 71 -12.49 12.96 1.28
CA LEU A 71 -12.74 13.29 2.67
C LEU A 71 -12.40 12.09 3.56
N HIS A 72 -11.31 12.19 4.32
CA HIS A 72 -10.89 11.19 5.30
C HIS A 72 -11.23 11.69 6.71
N TRP A 73 -11.98 10.88 7.47
CA TRP A 73 -12.23 11.14 8.89
C TRP A 73 -11.57 10.07 9.74
N HIS A 74 -10.89 10.50 10.80
CA HIS A 74 -10.52 9.64 11.92
C HIS A 74 -11.61 9.73 13.00
N GLN A 75 -12.09 8.60 13.52
CA GLN A 75 -13.08 8.52 14.60
C GLN A 75 -14.37 9.35 14.35
N GLN A 76 -14.93 9.28 13.13
CA GLN A 76 -16.16 10.01 12.78
C GLN A 76 -17.35 9.58 13.64
N GLU A 77 -17.36 8.33 14.11
CA GLU A 77 -18.36 7.72 14.97
C GLU A 77 -18.48 8.36 16.37
N GLU A 78 -17.50 9.20 16.76
CA GLU A 78 -17.53 9.97 18.01
C GLU A 78 -18.11 11.38 17.83
N MET A 79 -18.48 11.76 16.60
CA MET A 79 -19.02 13.09 16.29
C MET A 79 -20.56 13.14 16.42
N SER A 80 -21.09 14.28 16.86
CA SER A 80 -22.53 14.56 16.93
C SER A 80 -22.82 16.04 16.73
N GLU A 81 -23.98 16.37 16.14
CA GLU A 81 -24.46 17.76 16.04
C GLU A 81 -24.88 18.37 17.39
N ASP A 82 -24.99 17.56 18.46
CA ASP A 82 -25.34 17.98 19.82
C ASP A 82 -24.16 18.46 20.68
N ASN A 83 -22.91 18.34 20.19
CA ASN A 83 -21.68 18.66 20.93
C ASN A 83 -21.00 19.95 20.43
N TRP A 84 -20.17 20.60 21.26
CA TRP A 84 -19.36 21.75 20.83
C TRP A 84 -17.96 21.33 20.38
N TYR A 85 -17.45 21.97 19.33
CA TYR A 85 -16.16 21.64 18.73
C TYR A 85 -15.34 22.88 18.42
N LEU A 86 -14.01 22.74 18.47
CA LEU A 86 -13.06 23.75 18.06
C LEU A 86 -12.28 23.26 16.85
N VAL A 87 -12.66 23.69 15.65
CA VAL A 87 -11.98 23.34 14.40
C VAL A 87 -10.78 24.27 14.19
N ILE A 88 -9.59 23.70 14.07
CA ILE A 88 -8.41 24.37 13.52
C ILE A 88 -8.15 23.87 12.10
N SER A 89 -7.62 24.74 11.24
CA SER A 89 -7.32 24.41 9.84
C SER A 89 -6.14 25.22 9.34
N ASN A 90 -5.37 24.64 8.41
CA ASN A 90 -4.52 25.43 7.52
C ASN A 90 -5.38 26.30 6.59
N HIS A 91 -4.82 27.38 6.06
CA HIS A 91 -5.55 28.36 5.26
C HIS A 91 -4.79 28.74 3.98
N GLN A 92 -5.31 28.32 2.84
CA GLN A 92 -4.68 28.51 1.53
C GLN A 92 -5.56 29.38 0.61
N SER A 93 -6.87 29.14 0.55
CA SER A 93 -7.81 29.85 -0.34
C SER A 93 -9.03 30.44 0.39
N TRP A 94 -9.87 31.18 -0.33
CA TRP A 94 -11.23 31.49 0.13
C TRP A 94 -12.13 30.24 0.07
N THR A 95 -11.81 29.31 -0.84
CA THR A 95 -12.50 28.04 -1.05
C THR A 95 -12.57 27.20 0.22
N ASP A 96 -11.53 27.24 1.06
CA ASP A 96 -11.40 26.51 2.33
C ASP A 96 -12.68 26.59 3.20
N ILE A 97 -13.25 27.79 3.37
CA ILE A 97 -14.44 28.00 4.21
C ILE A 97 -15.66 27.28 3.61
N VAL A 98 -15.81 27.33 2.28
CA VAL A 98 -16.94 26.70 1.57
C VAL A 98 -16.81 25.18 1.61
N LEU A 99 -15.59 24.64 1.54
CA LEU A 99 -15.34 23.20 1.70
C LEU A 99 -15.67 22.75 3.13
N LEU A 100 -15.10 23.39 4.15
CA LEU A 100 -15.37 23.08 5.56
C LEU A 100 -16.90 23.14 5.84
N GLN A 101 -17.58 24.19 5.39
CA GLN A 101 -19.03 24.35 5.54
C GLN A 101 -19.88 23.34 4.73
N SER A 102 -19.32 22.70 3.70
CA SER A 102 -20.03 21.69 2.89
C SER A 102 -19.78 20.26 3.34
N TYR A 103 -18.58 19.96 3.84
CA TYR A 103 -18.11 18.60 4.10
C TYR A 103 -18.07 18.21 5.59
N LEU A 104 -18.05 19.19 6.52
CA LEU A 104 -18.30 18.94 7.95
C LEU A 104 -19.81 18.98 8.31
N TYR A 105 -20.66 19.38 7.36
CA TYR A 105 -22.13 19.43 7.49
C TYR A 105 -22.76 18.03 7.58
N GLY A 106 -23.68 17.84 8.54
CA GLY A 106 -24.35 16.57 8.82
C GLY A 106 -23.57 15.66 9.78
N ILE A 107 -22.58 16.21 10.51
CA ILE A 107 -21.61 15.48 11.33
C ILE A 107 -21.30 16.27 12.62
N ILE A 108 -21.08 17.59 12.50
CA ILE A 108 -20.87 18.52 13.62
C ILE A 108 -21.74 19.79 13.43
N PRO A 109 -22.07 20.54 14.50
CA PRO A 109 -22.93 21.71 14.37
C PRO A 109 -22.25 22.88 13.61
N PRO A 110 -23.01 23.92 13.20
CA PRO A 110 -22.55 24.81 12.14
C PRO A 110 -21.32 25.64 12.50
N LEU A 111 -20.43 25.81 11.53
CA LEU A 111 -19.18 26.55 11.66
C LEU A 111 -19.44 28.06 11.80
N LYS A 112 -19.29 28.57 13.03
CA LYS A 112 -19.19 30.00 13.33
C LYS A 112 -17.71 30.39 13.45
N PHE A 113 -17.33 31.56 12.95
CA PHE A 113 -15.93 32.00 12.93
C PHE A 113 -15.81 33.51 13.16
N PHE A 114 -14.64 33.92 13.67
CA PHE A 114 -14.32 35.33 13.93
C PHE A 114 -14.19 36.12 12.62
N THR A 115 -15.20 36.93 12.32
CA THR A 115 -15.26 37.78 11.14
C THR A 115 -14.46 39.06 11.38
N LYS A 116 -13.83 39.61 10.33
CA LYS A 116 -13.35 41.00 10.38
C LYS A 116 -14.54 41.94 10.38
N GLU A 117 -14.55 42.98 11.22
CA GLU A 117 -15.59 44.04 11.22
C GLU A 117 -15.97 44.50 9.80
N GLN A 118 -14.96 44.73 8.94
CA GLN A 118 -15.12 45.17 7.55
C GLN A 118 -16.07 44.29 6.70
N LEU A 119 -16.27 43.01 7.05
CA LEU A 119 -17.16 42.09 6.33
C LEU A 119 -18.65 42.35 6.61
N ILE A 120 -19.02 43.14 7.63
CA ILE A 120 -20.42 43.48 7.90
C ILE A 120 -21.06 44.27 6.73
N TRP A 121 -20.23 44.98 5.96
CA TRP A 121 -20.63 45.77 4.79
C TRP A 121 -20.80 44.98 3.49
N VAL A 122 -20.52 43.66 3.49
CA VAL A 122 -20.76 42.80 2.33
C VAL A 122 -22.29 42.60 2.18
N PRO A 123 -22.91 43.01 1.05
CA PRO A 123 -24.35 42.93 0.87
C PRO A 123 -24.91 41.53 1.13
N PHE A 124 -26.02 41.48 1.87
CA PHE A 124 -26.71 40.28 2.37
C PHE A 124 -25.88 39.43 3.35
N ILE A 125 -24.66 39.00 2.97
CA ILE A 125 -23.81 38.07 3.74
C ILE A 125 -23.40 38.67 5.09
N GLY A 126 -22.92 39.92 5.12
CA GLY A 126 -22.46 40.55 6.36
C GLY A 126 -23.58 40.74 7.38
N PHE A 127 -24.75 41.17 6.92
CA PHE A 127 -25.92 41.34 7.79
C PHE A 127 -26.51 39.98 8.25
N ALA A 128 -26.50 38.95 7.39
CA ALA A 128 -26.90 37.60 7.76
C ALA A 128 -25.96 37.01 8.84
N MET A 129 -24.64 37.14 8.66
CA MET A 129 -23.65 36.75 9.67
C MET A 129 -23.87 37.47 11.00
N TYR A 130 -24.13 38.78 10.99
CA TYR A 130 -24.47 39.55 12.20
C TYR A 130 -25.74 39.02 12.88
N ILE A 131 -26.82 38.78 12.14
CA ILE A 131 -28.09 38.23 12.67
C ILE A 131 -27.90 36.84 13.29
N LEU A 132 -27.03 36.01 12.70
CA LEU A 132 -26.73 34.64 13.14
C LEU A 132 -25.69 34.56 14.28
N GLY A 133 -25.24 35.71 14.80
CA GLY A 133 -24.33 35.80 15.93
C GLY A 133 -22.87 35.49 15.59
N PHE A 134 -22.41 35.74 14.36
CA PHE A 134 -20.99 35.64 14.01
C PHE A 134 -20.21 36.81 14.64
N PRO A 135 -19.12 36.55 15.39
CA PRO A 135 -18.44 37.57 16.17
C PRO A 135 -17.47 38.41 15.32
N TYR A 136 -17.74 39.71 15.26
CA TYR A 136 -16.95 40.69 14.52
C TYR A 136 -15.80 41.26 15.34
N VAL A 137 -14.56 40.98 14.93
CA VAL A 137 -13.34 41.38 15.64
C VAL A 137 -12.67 42.60 14.98
N LYS A 138 -12.35 43.60 15.80
CA LYS A 138 -11.46 44.73 15.46
C LYS A 138 -10.02 44.33 15.75
N ARG A 139 -9.12 44.36 14.75
CA ARG A 139 -7.68 44.17 15.00
C ARG A 139 -7.06 45.45 15.53
N VAL A 140 -6.68 45.48 16.80
CA VAL A 140 -5.96 46.62 17.39
C VAL A 140 -4.48 46.59 16.97
N THR A 141 -3.97 47.70 16.46
CA THR A 141 -2.54 47.81 16.09
C THR A 141 -1.65 48.08 17.30
N LYS A 142 -0.37 47.69 17.23
CA LYS A 142 0.64 48.02 18.27
C LYS A 142 0.74 49.53 18.54
N ALA A 143 0.48 50.38 17.55
CA ALA A 143 0.44 51.84 17.71
C ALA A 143 -0.77 52.30 18.54
N GLN A 144 -1.98 51.77 18.26
CA GLN A 144 -3.17 52.05 19.05
C GLN A 144 -3.06 51.52 20.48
N ILE A 145 -2.45 50.34 20.68
CA ILE A 145 -2.15 49.79 22.01
C ILE A 145 -1.18 50.69 22.79
N LYS A 146 -0.17 51.27 22.12
CA LYS A 146 0.76 52.23 22.75
C LYS A 146 0.07 53.55 23.10
N ALA A 147 -0.90 53.99 22.29
CA ALA A 147 -1.68 55.21 22.53
C ALA A 147 -2.76 55.04 23.62
N ASN A 148 -3.34 53.85 23.77
CA ASN A 148 -4.30 53.53 24.82
C ASN A 148 -4.05 52.11 25.39
N PRO A 149 -3.34 52.00 26.53
CA PRO A 149 -3.02 50.72 27.16
C PRO A 149 -4.23 49.87 27.56
N LYS A 150 -5.44 50.46 27.71
CA LYS A 150 -6.66 49.69 27.98
C LYS A 150 -7.06 48.77 26.81
N LEU A 151 -6.57 49.04 25.61
CA LEU A 151 -6.81 48.18 24.44
C LEU A 151 -5.99 46.89 24.44
N ARG A 152 -5.17 46.62 25.47
CA ARG A 152 -4.37 45.38 25.57
C ARG A 152 -5.21 44.12 25.83
N THR A 153 -6.35 44.25 26.51
CA THR A 153 -7.26 43.13 26.78
C THR A 153 -8.38 43.00 25.74
N ALA A 154 -8.60 44.03 24.91
CA ALA A 154 -9.74 44.11 23.99
C ALA A 154 -9.89 42.89 23.06
N ASP A 155 -8.80 42.30 22.57
CA ASP A 155 -8.87 41.09 21.74
C ASP A 155 -9.42 39.87 22.52
N ARG A 156 -9.05 39.71 23.81
CA ARG A 156 -9.62 38.68 24.71
C ARG A 156 -11.07 39.02 25.06
N ASP A 157 -11.33 40.25 25.49
CA ASP A 157 -12.65 40.64 25.99
C ASP A 157 -13.72 40.56 24.88
N ASN A 158 -13.34 40.77 23.60
CA ASN A 158 -14.17 40.50 22.43
C ASN A 158 -14.39 38.99 22.15
N VAL A 159 -13.41 38.13 22.44
CA VAL A 159 -13.54 36.66 22.31
C VAL A 159 -14.44 36.09 23.40
N ALA A 160 -14.31 36.55 24.65
CA ALA A 160 -15.19 36.16 25.75
C ALA A 160 -16.65 36.51 25.46
N ALA A 161 -16.91 37.74 25.02
CA ALA A 161 -18.26 38.20 24.64
C ALA A 161 -18.86 37.41 23.45
N ALA A 162 -18.02 36.81 22.60
CA ALA A 162 -18.47 35.91 21.54
C ALA A 162 -18.79 34.49 22.05
N CYS A 163 -17.88 33.91 22.83
CA CYS A 163 -17.98 32.57 23.40
C CYS A 163 -19.21 32.43 24.31
N GLU A 164 -19.52 33.46 25.09
CA GLU A 164 -20.72 33.52 25.92
C GLU A 164 -22.03 33.40 25.11
N GLY A 165 -22.03 33.80 23.85
CA GLY A 165 -23.13 33.53 22.92
C GLY A 165 -23.26 32.04 22.59
N PHE A 166 -22.13 31.37 22.33
CA PHE A 166 -22.06 29.98 21.86
C PHE A 166 -22.35 28.92 22.93
N LYS A 167 -22.13 29.20 24.22
CA LYS A 167 -22.47 28.25 25.32
C LYS A 167 -23.95 27.84 25.34
N ASN A 168 -24.83 28.66 24.79
CA ASN A 168 -26.29 28.46 24.84
C ASN A 168 -26.84 27.41 23.87
N HIS A 169 -26.06 26.95 22.89
CA HIS A 169 -26.46 25.91 21.93
C HIS A 169 -25.24 25.27 21.24
N PRO A 170 -25.29 23.99 20.85
CA PRO A 170 -24.21 23.34 20.11
C PRO A 170 -23.72 24.18 18.93
N THR A 171 -22.40 24.38 18.88
CA THR A 171 -21.72 25.29 17.95
C THR A 171 -20.32 24.77 17.65
N THR A 172 -19.88 24.82 16.40
CA THR A 172 -18.48 24.62 16.05
C THR A 172 -17.79 25.95 15.82
N ILE A 173 -16.70 26.21 16.54
CA ILE A 173 -15.87 27.41 16.36
C ILE A 173 -14.73 27.09 15.39
N LEU A 174 -14.69 27.77 14.24
CA LEU A 174 -13.62 27.62 13.24
C LEU A 174 -12.53 28.69 13.41
N ASN A 175 -11.28 28.26 13.56
CA ASN A 175 -10.11 29.11 13.73
C ASN A 175 -8.95 28.73 12.77
N PHE A 176 -8.73 29.54 11.74
CA PHE A 176 -7.53 29.46 10.91
C PHE A 176 -6.33 30.05 11.66
N ILE A 177 -5.61 29.23 12.43
CA ILE A 177 -4.57 29.71 13.36
C ILE A 177 -3.34 30.35 12.69
N GLU A 178 -3.19 30.24 11.37
CA GLU A 178 -2.24 31.06 10.59
C GLU A 178 -2.58 32.57 10.63
N GLY A 179 -3.84 32.92 10.91
CA GLY A 179 -4.38 34.28 10.99
C GLY A 179 -4.50 35.04 9.66
N THR A 180 -3.99 34.46 8.57
CA THR A 180 -4.08 34.91 7.17
C THR A 180 -3.82 33.72 6.25
N ARG A 181 -4.42 33.68 5.05
CA ARG A 181 -4.03 32.72 3.99
C ARG A 181 -2.52 32.73 3.73
N ARG A 182 -1.92 31.55 3.61
CA ARG A 182 -0.57 31.32 3.13
C ARG A 182 -0.35 31.96 1.75
N THR A 183 0.82 32.57 1.58
CA THR A 183 1.44 32.88 0.27
C THR A 183 2.95 32.75 0.46
N SER A 184 3.70 32.41 -0.59
CA SER A 184 5.16 32.19 -0.50
C SER A 184 5.90 33.40 0.08
N GLU A 185 5.51 34.61 -0.34
CA GLU A 185 5.98 35.89 0.20
C GLU A 185 5.81 35.99 1.73
N LYS A 186 4.62 35.64 2.27
CA LYS A 186 4.35 35.67 3.71
C LYS A 186 5.11 34.58 4.48
N GLN A 187 5.36 33.44 3.85
CA GLN A 187 6.07 32.31 4.46
C GLN A 187 7.55 32.64 4.60
N GLN A 188 8.16 33.18 3.54
CA GLN A 188 9.52 33.73 3.55
C GLN A 188 9.64 34.89 4.56
N ARG A 189 8.71 35.87 4.51
CA ARG A 189 8.72 37.05 5.40
C ARG A 189 8.53 36.71 6.89
N GLN A 190 7.91 35.57 7.23
CA GLN A 190 7.80 35.09 8.61
C GLN A 190 8.92 34.11 9.02
N GLY A 191 9.80 33.73 8.08
CA GLY A 191 10.77 32.66 8.29
C GLY A 191 10.10 31.39 8.84
N SER A 192 9.05 30.91 8.17
CA SER A 192 8.32 29.72 8.65
C SER A 192 9.27 28.51 8.69
N GLU A 193 9.27 27.78 9.80
CA GLU A 193 9.99 26.50 9.93
C GLU A 193 9.29 25.36 9.17
N TYR A 194 7.99 25.52 8.93
CA TYR A 194 7.12 24.63 8.16
C TYR A 194 7.24 24.91 6.65
N LYS A 195 7.35 23.84 5.83
CA LYS A 195 7.48 23.87 4.36
C LYS A 195 6.17 24.22 3.65
N HIS A 196 5.03 23.80 4.19
CA HIS A 196 3.70 23.94 3.59
C HIS A 196 2.75 24.85 4.38
N LEU A 197 3.14 25.32 5.57
CA LEU A 197 2.32 26.14 6.48
C LEU A 197 2.98 27.47 6.89
N LEU A 198 2.17 28.44 7.34
CA LEU A 198 2.66 29.56 8.16
C LEU A 198 2.72 29.17 9.65
N ARG A 199 3.57 29.86 10.42
CA ARG A 199 3.67 29.69 11.88
C ARG A 199 2.30 29.93 12.57
N PRO A 200 1.85 29.04 13.48
CA PRO A 200 0.54 29.14 14.13
C PRO A 200 0.50 30.25 15.21
N LYS A 201 -0.68 30.83 15.44
CA LYS A 201 -0.91 31.95 16.37
C LYS A 201 -1.87 31.53 17.49
N THR A 202 -1.34 30.75 18.43
CA THR A 202 -2.08 30.14 19.55
C THR A 202 -2.76 31.13 20.50
N GLY A 203 -2.32 32.39 20.57
CA GLY A 203 -2.86 33.38 21.52
C GLY A 203 -4.39 33.57 21.44
N GLY A 204 -4.96 33.63 20.24
CA GLY A 204 -6.41 33.71 20.05
C GLY A 204 -7.15 32.38 20.26
N LEU A 205 -6.44 31.25 20.14
CA LEU A 205 -6.98 29.92 20.43
C LEU A 205 -7.08 29.70 21.95
N GLY A 206 -6.09 30.19 22.71
CA GLY A 206 -6.06 30.10 24.17
C GLY A 206 -7.24 30.77 24.85
N TYR A 207 -7.65 31.95 24.39
CA TYR A 207 -8.86 32.61 24.91
C TYR A 207 -10.13 31.80 24.63
N VAL A 208 -10.26 31.19 23.45
CA VAL A 208 -11.43 30.32 23.15
C VAL A 208 -11.44 29.07 24.04
N LEU A 209 -10.28 28.48 24.32
CA LEU A 209 -10.17 27.33 25.25
C LEU A 209 -10.50 27.72 26.69
N GLU A 210 -10.09 28.92 27.13
CA GLU A 210 -10.37 29.48 28.46
C GLU A 210 -11.85 29.88 28.63
N ASP A 211 -12.44 30.53 27.63
CA ASP A 211 -13.83 31.00 27.68
C ASP A 211 -14.87 29.89 27.42
N MET A 212 -14.52 28.81 26.70
CA MET A 212 -15.38 27.66 26.37
C MET A 212 -15.01 26.38 27.14
N ASP A 213 -14.27 26.50 28.24
CA ASP A 213 -13.94 25.38 29.12
C ASP A 213 -15.21 24.59 29.54
N GLN A 214 -15.05 23.29 29.78
CA GLN A 214 -16.11 22.32 30.11
C GLN A 214 -17.21 22.11 29.05
N HIS A 215 -17.27 22.93 27.99
CA HIS A 215 -18.26 22.80 26.91
C HIS A 215 -17.68 22.12 25.66
N LEU A 216 -16.41 22.37 25.33
CA LEU A 216 -15.75 21.77 24.15
C LEU A 216 -15.54 20.26 24.32
N HIS A 217 -16.10 19.48 23.40
CA HIS A 217 -15.99 18.01 23.41
C HIS A 217 -14.66 17.51 22.80
N ARG A 218 -14.27 18.05 21.63
CA ARG A 218 -13.00 17.74 20.95
C ARG A 218 -12.46 19.00 20.26
N LEU A 219 -11.13 19.10 20.14
CA LEU A 219 -10.51 19.92 19.10
C LEU A 219 -10.46 19.09 17.81
N LEU A 220 -10.80 19.68 16.67
CA LEU A 220 -10.76 19.01 15.36
C LEU A 220 -9.68 19.67 14.51
N ASP A 221 -8.62 18.93 14.20
CA ASP A 221 -7.60 19.38 13.26
C ASP A 221 -7.98 18.97 11.84
N VAL A 222 -8.20 19.95 10.97
CA VAL A 222 -8.53 19.73 9.56
C VAL A 222 -7.35 20.09 8.69
N THR A 223 -7.00 19.20 7.76
CA THR A 223 -5.93 19.41 6.78
C THR A 223 -6.54 19.48 5.38
N ILE A 224 -6.38 20.63 4.71
CA ILE A 224 -6.84 20.84 3.34
C ILE A 224 -5.64 20.88 2.41
N VAL A 225 -5.54 19.91 1.50
CA VAL A 225 -4.51 19.85 0.44
C VAL A 225 -5.17 19.99 -0.91
N TYR A 226 -4.59 20.83 -1.76
CA TYR A 226 -4.95 21.00 -3.16
C TYR A 226 -3.82 20.43 -4.03
N PRO A 227 -3.85 19.13 -4.41
CA PRO A 227 -2.70 18.46 -5.04
C PRO A 227 -2.29 19.10 -6.37
N ASP A 228 -3.28 19.62 -7.11
CA ASP A 228 -3.14 20.22 -8.44
C ASP A 228 -2.90 21.74 -8.39
N GLY A 229 -2.61 22.28 -7.20
CA GLY A 229 -2.40 23.71 -6.96
C GLY A 229 -3.59 24.39 -6.29
N VAL A 230 -3.31 25.41 -5.47
CA VAL A 230 -4.32 26.15 -4.69
C VAL A 230 -5.15 27.05 -5.63
N PRO A 231 -6.46 26.81 -5.78
CA PRO A 231 -7.29 27.58 -6.70
C PRO A 231 -7.66 28.95 -6.11
N THR A 232 -7.83 29.96 -6.97
CA THR A 232 -8.65 31.12 -6.58
C THR A 232 -10.11 30.72 -6.42
N PHE A 233 -10.90 31.52 -5.69
CA PHE A 233 -12.33 31.26 -5.51
C PHE A 233 -13.10 31.14 -6.83
N TRP A 234 -12.72 31.97 -7.82
CA TRP A 234 -13.36 31.93 -9.14
C TRP A 234 -13.00 30.67 -9.93
N GLU A 235 -11.76 30.20 -9.83
CA GLU A 235 -11.32 28.95 -10.48
C GLU A 235 -12.00 27.72 -9.86
N PHE A 236 -12.20 27.72 -8.54
CA PHE A 236 -13.05 26.72 -7.88
C PHE A 236 -14.50 26.75 -8.42
N LEU A 237 -15.14 27.92 -8.51
CA LEU A 237 -16.49 28.03 -9.08
C LEU A 237 -16.55 27.63 -10.57
N GLN A 238 -15.47 27.85 -11.33
CA GLN A 238 -15.33 27.37 -12.71
C GLN A 238 -15.10 25.86 -12.83
N GLY A 239 -14.90 25.14 -11.72
CA GLY A 239 -14.53 23.72 -11.72
C GLY A 239 -13.15 23.46 -12.30
N LYS A 240 -12.17 24.32 -11.98
CA LYS A 240 -10.74 24.15 -12.31
C LYS A 240 -9.91 23.59 -11.14
N CYS A 241 -10.56 23.20 -10.06
CA CYS A 241 -9.95 22.46 -8.96
C CYS A 241 -10.48 21.03 -9.05
N PRO A 242 -9.81 20.11 -9.77
CA PRO A 242 -10.40 18.81 -10.09
C PRO A 242 -10.68 18.00 -8.82
N ARG A 243 -9.79 18.07 -7.84
CA ARG A 243 -9.90 17.39 -6.56
C ARG A 243 -9.36 18.21 -5.38
N VAL A 244 -9.79 17.86 -4.17
CA VAL A 244 -9.23 18.32 -2.89
C VAL A 244 -9.11 17.13 -1.95
N GLU A 245 -7.98 17.00 -1.26
CA GLU A 245 -7.85 16.09 -0.12
C GLU A 245 -8.23 16.85 1.15
N MET A 246 -9.13 16.29 1.96
CA MET A 246 -9.52 16.85 3.25
C MET A 246 -9.44 15.75 4.32
N ASP A 247 -8.44 15.82 5.18
CA ASP A 247 -8.27 14.88 6.30
C ASP A 247 -8.70 15.57 7.61
N VAL A 248 -9.48 14.87 8.45
CA VAL A 248 -10.05 15.40 9.71
C VAL A 248 -9.67 14.51 10.88
N THR A 249 -8.93 15.05 11.84
CA THR A 249 -8.40 14.34 13.00
C THR A 249 -8.92 14.96 14.31
N PRO A 250 -9.68 14.22 15.13
CA PRO A 250 -10.08 14.69 16.45
C PRO A 250 -8.92 14.54 17.45
N HIS A 251 -8.81 15.51 18.35
CA HIS A 251 -7.84 15.54 19.44
C HIS A 251 -8.55 15.83 20.77
N GLU A 252 -8.06 15.20 21.83
CA GLU A 252 -8.37 15.56 23.21
C GLU A 252 -7.65 16.85 23.56
N ILE A 253 -8.33 17.72 24.30
CA ILE A 253 -7.73 18.94 24.86
C ILE A 253 -7.02 18.50 26.15
N PRO A 254 -5.68 18.59 26.25
CA PRO A 254 -4.96 18.14 27.44
C PRO A 254 -5.38 18.93 28.69
N ALA A 255 -5.80 18.24 29.75
CA ALA A 255 -6.22 18.87 31.01
C ALA A 255 -5.12 19.78 31.61
N GLU A 256 -3.86 19.40 31.45
CA GLU A 256 -2.66 20.19 31.84
C GLU A 256 -2.67 21.62 31.27
N ILE A 257 -3.27 21.84 30.09
CA ILE A 257 -3.38 23.16 29.46
C ILE A 257 -4.51 23.97 30.09
N LEU A 258 -5.59 23.34 30.53
CA LEU A 258 -6.73 24.02 31.16
C LEU A 258 -6.40 24.40 32.62
N GLU A 259 -5.75 23.50 33.35
CA GLU A 259 -5.49 23.64 34.80
C GLU A 259 -4.28 24.53 35.16
N THR A 260 -3.45 24.94 34.20
CA THR A 260 -2.23 25.72 34.47
C THR A 260 -2.41 27.25 34.50
N GLU A 261 -1.57 27.91 35.31
CA GLU A 261 -1.29 29.36 35.30
C GLU A 261 -1.12 29.94 33.88
N GLU A 262 -1.63 31.16 33.62
CA GLU A 262 -1.71 31.79 32.28
C GLU A 262 -0.39 31.73 31.48
N THR A 263 0.74 31.92 32.17
CA THR A 263 2.08 31.91 31.55
C THR A 263 2.51 30.50 31.12
N ALA A 264 2.26 29.49 31.97
CA ALA A 264 2.60 28.09 31.68
C ALA A 264 1.64 27.51 30.61
N ARG A 265 0.34 27.78 30.75
CA ARG A 265 -0.71 27.42 29.78
C ARG A 265 -0.36 27.86 28.36
N ARG A 266 0.10 29.10 28.19
CA ARG A 266 0.53 29.63 26.88
C ARG A 266 1.71 28.86 26.27
N GLN A 267 2.65 28.40 27.09
CA GLN A 267 3.78 27.59 26.63
C GLN A 267 3.34 26.17 26.26
N ALA A 268 2.56 25.50 27.11
CA ALA A 268 2.05 24.15 26.85
C ALA A 268 1.14 24.11 25.61
N LEU A 269 0.23 25.08 25.46
CA LEU A 269 -0.58 25.27 24.25
C LEU A 269 0.28 25.54 23.01
N GLY A 270 1.37 26.30 23.15
CA GLY A 270 2.35 26.52 22.08
C GLY A 270 3.04 25.23 21.62
N GLN A 271 3.44 24.37 22.56
CA GLN A 271 4.10 23.10 22.27
C GLN A 271 3.13 22.07 21.67
N TRP A 272 1.93 21.91 22.23
CA TRP A 272 0.90 20.97 21.75
C TRP A 272 0.40 21.34 20.35
N ILE A 273 0.08 22.61 20.09
CA ILE A 273 -0.30 23.05 18.74
C ILE A 273 0.90 22.97 17.79
N GLY A 274 2.13 23.19 18.26
CA GLY A 274 3.35 23.00 17.47
C GLY A 274 3.55 21.55 16.99
N SER A 275 3.28 20.55 17.82
CA SER A 275 3.39 19.14 17.41
C SER A 275 2.30 18.75 16.39
N ILE A 276 1.06 19.21 16.56
CA ILE A 276 0.00 19.08 15.55
C ILE A 276 0.40 19.76 14.23
N TRP A 277 0.99 20.96 14.29
CA TRP A 277 1.43 21.69 13.09
C TRP A 277 2.58 20.99 12.35
N ALA A 278 3.53 20.42 13.09
CA ALA A 278 4.63 19.64 12.50
C ALA A 278 4.12 18.33 11.87
N ALA A 279 3.18 17.63 12.51
CA ALA A 279 2.53 16.45 11.94
C ALA A 279 1.74 16.82 10.66
N LYS A 280 0.98 17.91 10.69
CA LYS A 280 0.25 18.45 9.53
C LYS A 280 1.18 18.81 8.38
N ASP A 281 2.30 19.50 8.62
CA ASP A 281 3.22 19.91 7.56
C ASP A 281 3.84 18.70 6.84
N ASN A 282 4.24 17.66 7.60
CA ASN A 282 4.71 16.39 7.07
C ASN A 282 3.62 15.63 6.28
N HIS A 283 2.38 15.63 6.77
CA HIS A 283 1.24 14.98 6.09
C HIS A 283 0.88 15.69 4.78
N ILE A 284 0.91 17.03 4.76
CA ILE A 284 0.76 17.82 3.54
C ILE A 284 1.91 17.51 2.56
N GLU A 285 3.15 17.41 3.04
CA GLU A 285 4.29 17.02 2.20
C GLU A 285 4.11 15.62 1.60
N GLN A 286 3.63 14.64 2.37
CA GLN A 286 3.35 13.28 1.87
C GLN A 286 2.25 13.27 0.81
N LYS A 287 1.08 13.86 1.09
CA LYS A 287 -0.06 13.95 0.15
C LYS A 287 0.30 14.69 -1.14
N ILE A 288 1.08 15.78 -1.05
CA ILE A 288 1.58 16.50 -2.23
C ILE A 288 2.60 15.61 -2.97
N ASN A 289 3.68 15.17 -2.33
CA ASN A 289 4.80 14.55 -3.03
C ASN A 289 4.43 13.22 -3.69
N ALA A 290 3.61 12.37 -3.05
CA ALA A 290 3.20 11.09 -3.62
C ALA A 290 2.49 11.23 -4.97
N LEU A 291 1.54 12.17 -5.05
CA LEU A 291 0.62 12.33 -6.17
C LEU A 291 1.17 13.36 -7.20
N ALA A 292 1.82 14.41 -6.72
CA ALA A 292 2.44 15.42 -7.55
C ALA A 292 3.76 14.95 -8.18
N HIS A 293 4.60 14.11 -7.56
CA HIS A 293 5.80 13.62 -8.27
C HIS A 293 5.45 12.73 -9.48
N LEU A 294 4.39 11.93 -9.36
CA LEU A 294 3.85 11.17 -10.49
C LEU A 294 3.31 12.09 -11.60
N MET A 295 2.42 13.03 -11.26
CA MET A 295 1.80 13.92 -12.27
C MET A 295 2.75 15.02 -12.81
N TYR A 296 3.75 15.42 -12.02
CA TYR A 296 4.89 16.22 -12.50
C TYR A 296 5.74 15.42 -13.49
N GLY A 297 5.95 14.13 -13.21
CA GLY A 297 6.57 13.17 -14.11
C GLY A 297 5.85 12.96 -15.44
N PHE A 298 4.51 13.06 -15.45
CA PHE A 298 3.72 13.05 -16.69
C PHE A 298 3.76 14.38 -17.48
N SER A 299 4.13 15.50 -16.86
CA SER A 299 4.10 16.84 -17.50
C SER A 299 5.48 17.35 -17.94
N HIS A 300 6.56 16.91 -17.30
CA HIS A 300 7.93 17.35 -17.62
C HIS A 300 8.76 16.22 -18.25
N GLY A 301 9.77 16.57 -19.05
CA GLY A 301 10.64 15.60 -19.71
C GLY A 301 11.75 15.06 -18.80
N GLY A 302 12.16 13.81 -19.00
CA GLY A 302 13.25 13.16 -18.24
C GLY A 302 12.85 11.83 -17.61
N PHE A 303 13.57 11.45 -16.56
CA PHE A 303 13.32 10.22 -15.79
C PHE A 303 12.58 10.48 -14.48
N VAL A 304 11.65 9.60 -14.15
CA VAL A 304 10.98 9.50 -12.85
C VAL A 304 11.37 8.17 -12.22
N LEU A 305 11.75 8.17 -10.94
CA LEU A 305 12.08 6.95 -10.19
C LEU A 305 11.06 6.72 -9.07
N ILE A 306 10.48 5.53 -9.03
CA ILE A 306 9.52 5.09 -8.01
C ILE A 306 10.03 3.80 -7.38
N THR A 307 10.68 3.93 -6.23
CA THR A 307 11.09 2.77 -5.42
C THR A 307 10.00 2.39 -4.42
N GLY A 308 10.16 1.26 -3.74
CA GLY A 308 9.29 0.84 -2.64
C GLY A 308 9.38 -0.66 -2.42
N GLU A 309 9.11 -1.09 -1.18
CA GLU A 309 9.22 -2.49 -0.75
C GLU A 309 8.35 -3.46 -1.57
N VAL A 310 8.69 -4.75 -1.53
CA VAL A 310 7.92 -5.80 -2.21
C VAL A 310 6.47 -5.80 -1.70
N GLY A 311 5.51 -5.65 -2.63
CA GLY A 311 4.10 -5.69 -2.31
C GLY A 311 3.50 -4.40 -1.73
N THR A 312 4.23 -3.27 -1.76
CA THR A 312 3.73 -1.91 -1.45
C THR A 312 2.66 -1.39 -2.41
N GLY A 313 2.49 -2.04 -3.57
CA GLY A 313 1.46 -1.69 -4.55
C GLY A 313 1.91 -0.78 -5.69
N LYS A 314 3.23 -0.62 -5.93
CA LYS A 314 3.82 0.17 -7.03
C LYS A 314 3.05 0.01 -8.37
N THR A 315 2.98 -1.22 -8.86
CA THR A 315 2.26 -1.62 -10.10
C THR A 315 0.77 -1.30 -10.04
N THR A 316 0.12 -1.51 -8.89
CA THR A 316 -1.32 -1.29 -8.69
C THR A 316 -1.67 0.20 -8.71
N LEU A 317 -0.85 1.02 -8.05
CA LEU A 317 -0.99 2.48 -8.01
C LEU A 317 -0.74 3.07 -9.40
N LEU A 318 0.24 2.54 -10.14
CA LEU A 318 0.50 2.92 -11.52
C LEU A 318 -0.66 2.56 -12.46
N ARG A 319 -1.17 1.32 -12.42
CA ARG A 319 -2.30 0.89 -13.28
C ARG A 319 -3.54 1.77 -13.06
N ASN A 320 -3.90 2.04 -11.81
CA ASN A 320 -4.98 2.98 -11.46
C ASN A 320 -4.76 4.42 -11.98
N LEU A 321 -3.52 4.79 -12.31
CA LEU A 321 -3.16 6.08 -12.92
C LEU A 321 -3.24 6.02 -14.45
N LEU A 322 -2.88 4.89 -15.07
CA LEU A 322 -3.07 4.61 -16.49
C LEU A 322 -4.56 4.56 -16.86
N ASP A 323 -5.38 3.90 -16.04
CA ASP A 323 -6.85 3.85 -16.19
C ASP A 323 -7.52 5.24 -16.14
N ARG A 324 -6.78 6.26 -15.66
CA ARG A 324 -7.21 7.67 -15.52
C ARG A 324 -6.40 8.64 -16.38
N THR A 325 -5.54 8.14 -17.26
CA THR A 325 -4.65 8.94 -18.10
C THR A 325 -5.41 9.54 -19.30
N PRO A 326 -5.11 10.79 -19.73
CA PRO A 326 -5.75 11.38 -20.91
C PRO A 326 -5.45 10.60 -22.21
N PRO A 327 -6.40 10.52 -23.16
CA PRO A 327 -6.19 9.84 -24.46
C PRO A 327 -5.20 10.56 -25.40
N GLU A 328 -4.59 11.65 -24.93
CA GLU A 328 -3.51 12.41 -25.57
C GLU A 328 -2.11 11.85 -25.21
N LEU A 329 -2.04 10.83 -24.34
CA LEU A 329 -0.80 10.17 -23.93
C LEU A 329 -0.64 8.80 -24.63
N ASP A 330 0.49 8.62 -25.30
CA ASP A 330 0.93 7.33 -25.83
C ASP A 330 1.75 6.64 -24.72
N VAL A 331 1.41 5.40 -24.35
CA VAL A 331 2.05 4.69 -23.23
C VAL A 331 2.56 3.33 -23.71
N ALA A 332 3.82 3.01 -23.38
CA ALA A 332 4.35 1.66 -23.41
C ALA A 332 4.65 1.18 -21.99
N PHE A 333 4.21 -0.03 -21.62
CA PHE A 333 4.31 -0.56 -20.27
C PHE A 333 5.05 -1.90 -20.20
N ILE A 334 6.35 -1.81 -19.95
CA ILE A 334 7.28 -2.93 -19.92
C ILE A 334 7.22 -3.62 -18.54
N LEU A 335 6.69 -4.84 -18.54
CA LEU A 335 6.68 -5.75 -17.40
C LEU A 335 7.83 -6.76 -17.52
N ASN A 336 8.50 -7.08 -16.40
CA ASN A 336 9.61 -8.05 -16.30
C ASN A 336 10.84 -7.74 -17.19
N PRO A 337 11.51 -6.59 -17.02
CA PRO A 337 12.60 -6.15 -17.88
C PRO A 337 13.93 -6.89 -17.60
N ARG A 338 14.04 -8.13 -18.05
CA ARG A 338 15.31 -8.88 -18.20
C ARG A 338 15.79 -8.88 -19.66
N LEU A 339 15.55 -7.76 -20.33
CA LEU A 339 15.73 -7.58 -21.77
C LEU A 339 17.14 -7.04 -22.09
N THR A 340 17.70 -7.48 -23.22
CA THR A 340 18.85 -6.82 -23.84
C THR A 340 18.45 -5.47 -24.45
N VAL A 341 19.46 -4.71 -24.92
CA VAL A 341 19.26 -3.41 -25.58
C VAL A 341 18.33 -3.51 -26.80
N ARG A 342 18.40 -4.62 -27.56
CA ARG A 342 17.53 -4.84 -28.73
C ARG A 342 16.09 -5.14 -28.31
N GLU A 343 15.91 -6.15 -27.46
CA GLU A 343 14.57 -6.63 -27.08
C GLU A 343 13.77 -5.56 -26.33
N LEU A 344 14.44 -4.69 -25.57
CA LEU A 344 13.80 -3.52 -24.97
C LEU A 344 13.24 -2.57 -26.04
N LEU A 345 13.99 -2.30 -27.11
CA LEU A 345 13.57 -1.41 -28.19
C LEU A 345 12.49 -2.04 -29.08
N GLU A 346 12.53 -3.35 -29.27
CA GLU A 346 11.46 -4.14 -29.91
C GLU A 346 10.17 -4.02 -29.08
N THR A 347 10.24 -4.35 -27.78
CA THR A 347 9.09 -4.23 -26.85
C THR A 347 8.51 -2.80 -26.82
N VAL A 348 9.36 -1.76 -26.81
CA VAL A 348 8.92 -0.35 -26.85
C VAL A 348 8.26 -0.01 -28.20
N CYS A 349 8.77 -0.54 -29.32
CA CYS A 349 8.13 -0.34 -30.61
C CYS A 349 6.75 -1.03 -30.67
N ASP A 350 6.66 -2.29 -30.22
CA ASP A 350 5.43 -3.08 -30.28
C ASP A 350 4.33 -2.47 -29.41
N GLU A 351 4.64 -2.11 -28.16
CA GLU A 351 3.73 -1.43 -27.24
C GLU A 351 3.23 -0.06 -27.77
N LEU A 352 4.06 0.67 -28.53
CA LEU A 352 3.69 1.95 -29.15
C LEU A 352 3.05 1.79 -30.55
N GLY A 353 2.85 0.56 -31.04
CA GLY A 353 2.32 0.29 -32.38
C GLY A 353 3.23 0.76 -33.52
N VAL A 354 4.54 0.77 -33.29
CA VAL A 354 5.57 1.29 -34.20
C VAL A 354 6.11 0.18 -35.11
N ALA A 355 5.51 0.03 -36.28
CA ALA A 355 5.97 -0.95 -37.28
C ALA A 355 7.41 -0.65 -37.77
N TYR A 356 8.33 -1.60 -37.53
CA TYR A 356 9.71 -1.56 -38.01
C TYR A 356 10.02 -2.53 -39.17
N GLY A 357 9.09 -3.42 -39.51
CA GLY A 357 9.16 -4.32 -40.68
C GLY A 357 9.12 -5.81 -40.29
N PRO A 358 8.91 -6.72 -41.28
CA PRO A 358 8.69 -8.16 -41.04
C PRO A 358 9.97 -8.96 -40.73
N ALA A 359 11.10 -8.30 -40.49
CA ALA A 359 12.37 -8.94 -40.13
C ALA A 359 13.08 -8.07 -39.06
N PRO A 360 13.74 -8.67 -38.06
CA PRO A 360 14.45 -7.92 -37.02
C PRO A 360 15.48 -6.96 -37.62
N LEU A 361 15.46 -5.70 -37.19
CA LEU A 361 16.35 -4.69 -37.72
C LEU A 361 17.79 -5.00 -37.32
N GLN A 362 18.69 -5.00 -38.31
CA GLN A 362 20.08 -5.46 -38.16
C GLN A 362 20.89 -4.66 -37.14
N SER A 363 20.48 -3.43 -36.78
CA SER A 363 21.16 -2.59 -35.81
C SER A 363 20.21 -1.88 -34.83
N VAL A 364 20.69 -1.70 -33.60
CA VAL A 364 20.05 -0.87 -32.54
C VAL A 364 19.69 0.52 -33.06
N LYS A 365 20.53 1.11 -33.91
CA LYS A 365 20.28 2.43 -34.51
C LYS A 365 18.97 2.49 -35.30
N GLN A 366 18.64 1.45 -36.08
CA GLN A 366 17.44 1.47 -36.90
C GLN A 366 16.16 1.52 -36.04
N TYR A 367 16.12 0.83 -34.89
CA TYR A 367 15.03 0.98 -33.93
C TYR A 367 14.93 2.42 -33.42
N ILE A 368 16.05 3.02 -33.03
CA ILE A 368 16.10 4.43 -32.57
C ILE A 368 15.63 5.41 -33.66
N ASP A 369 16.06 5.21 -34.91
CA ASP A 369 15.69 6.06 -36.06
C ASP A 369 14.17 6.00 -36.32
N VAL A 370 13.55 4.80 -36.23
CA VAL A 370 12.09 4.62 -36.37
C VAL A 370 11.33 5.17 -35.15
N LEU A 371 11.82 4.92 -33.93
CA LEU A 371 11.20 5.41 -32.70
C LEU A 371 11.19 6.94 -32.63
N ASN A 372 12.30 7.59 -32.98
CA ASN A 372 12.42 9.05 -33.06
C ASN A 372 11.40 9.64 -34.06
N LYS A 373 11.21 8.99 -35.22
CA LYS A 373 10.22 9.38 -36.22
C LYS A 373 8.78 9.28 -35.69
N HIS A 374 8.46 8.27 -34.88
CA HIS A 374 7.17 8.17 -34.17
C HIS A 374 7.04 9.29 -33.12
N LEU A 375 8.00 9.45 -32.22
CA LEU A 375 8.00 10.45 -31.15
C LEU A 375 7.80 11.88 -31.69
N LEU A 376 8.48 12.24 -32.78
CA LEU A 376 8.28 13.51 -33.47
C LEU A 376 6.87 13.66 -34.05
N LYS A 377 6.30 12.62 -34.66
CA LYS A 377 4.92 12.62 -35.19
C LYS A 377 3.89 12.81 -34.07
N THR A 378 4.03 12.06 -32.98
CA THR A 378 3.18 12.18 -31.78
C THR A 378 3.26 13.60 -31.22
N HIS A 379 4.47 14.15 -31.05
CA HIS A 379 4.66 15.51 -30.54
C HIS A 379 4.04 16.60 -31.43
N ILE A 380 4.18 16.49 -32.75
CA ILE A 380 3.56 17.42 -33.72
C ILE A 380 2.02 17.36 -33.65
N SER A 381 1.44 16.20 -33.31
CA SER A 381 -0.01 16.06 -33.09
C SER A 381 -0.50 16.58 -31.73
N GLY A 382 0.37 17.18 -30.91
CA GLY A 382 0.06 17.68 -29.56
C GLY A 382 0.06 16.60 -28.46
N ARG A 383 0.09 15.32 -28.85
CA ARG A 383 0.21 14.16 -27.96
C ARG A 383 1.59 14.06 -27.31
N SER A 384 1.78 13.14 -26.39
CA SER A 384 3.08 12.88 -25.74
C SER A 384 3.28 11.41 -25.40
N THR A 385 4.52 10.93 -25.45
CA THR A 385 4.85 9.53 -25.18
C THR A 385 5.51 9.33 -23.81
N VAL A 386 5.10 8.28 -23.10
CA VAL A 386 5.72 7.81 -21.84
C VAL A 386 6.06 6.33 -21.95
N ILE A 387 7.32 5.99 -21.71
CA ILE A 387 7.74 4.60 -21.47
C ILE A 387 7.71 4.35 -19.97
N ILE A 388 7.15 3.22 -19.56
CA ILE A 388 7.10 2.81 -18.16
C ILE A 388 7.72 1.43 -18.03
N ILE A 389 8.61 1.27 -17.05
CA ILE A 389 9.37 0.04 -16.84
C ILE A 389 9.19 -0.36 -15.37
N ASP A 390 8.48 -1.47 -15.13
CA ASP A 390 8.29 -2.00 -13.77
C ASP A 390 9.40 -2.99 -13.39
N GLU A 391 9.64 -3.20 -12.09
CA GLU A 391 10.70 -4.08 -11.56
C GLU A 391 12.10 -3.82 -12.20
N ALA A 392 12.40 -2.56 -12.52
CA ALA A 392 13.56 -2.10 -13.29
C ALA A 392 14.93 -2.32 -12.61
N GLN A 393 14.98 -2.79 -11.35
CA GLN A 393 16.23 -3.30 -10.77
C GLN A 393 16.74 -4.59 -11.46
N ASN A 394 15.92 -5.24 -12.29
CA ASN A 394 16.33 -6.38 -13.13
C ASN A 394 17.14 -5.94 -14.38
N LEU A 395 17.14 -4.65 -14.75
CA LEU A 395 17.90 -4.15 -15.89
C LEU A 395 19.40 -4.12 -15.62
N SER A 396 20.20 -4.47 -16.63
CA SER A 396 21.65 -4.27 -16.57
C SER A 396 22.03 -2.77 -16.69
N PRO A 397 23.16 -2.33 -16.10
CA PRO A 397 23.65 -0.97 -16.26
C PRO A 397 23.84 -0.55 -17.73
N ALA A 398 24.24 -1.48 -18.60
CA ALA A 398 24.38 -1.23 -20.03
C ALA A 398 23.05 -0.87 -20.71
N VAL A 399 21.95 -1.52 -20.31
CA VAL A 399 20.61 -1.21 -20.85
C VAL A 399 20.08 0.10 -20.27
N LEU A 400 20.27 0.35 -18.97
CA LEU A 400 19.94 1.64 -18.34
C LEU A 400 20.66 2.82 -19.00
N GLU A 401 21.92 2.65 -19.39
CA GLU A 401 22.69 3.66 -20.12
C GLU A 401 22.19 3.86 -21.57
N GLN A 402 21.69 2.82 -22.24
CA GLN A 402 21.03 2.98 -23.55
C GLN A 402 19.67 3.68 -23.43
N ILE A 403 18.89 3.39 -22.38
CA ILE A 403 17.67 4.13 -22.05
C ILE A 403 18.00 5.62 -21.79
N ARG A 404 19.15 5.92 -21.14
CA ARG A 404 19.65 7.30 -20.99
C ARG A 404 19.81 7.99 -22.35
N LEU A 405 20.33 7.29 -23.36
CA LEU A 405 20.51 7.86 -24.70
C LEU A 405 19.19 8.17 -25.42
N LEU A 406 18.13 7.37 -25.21
CA LEU A 406 16.79 7.67 -25.75
C LEU A 406 16.22 9.01 -25.24
N THR A 407 16.59 9.42 -24.02
CA THR A 407 16.16 10.73 -23.48
C THR A 407 16.92 11.94 -24.07
N ASN A 408 17.85 11.72 -24.99
CA ASN A 408 18.42 12.79 -25.84
C ASN A 408 17.54 13.11 -27.06
N LEU A 409 16.37 12.47 -27.22
CA LEU A 409 15.41 12.80 -28.27
C LEU A 409 14.58 14.02 -27.83
N GLU A 410 14.94 15.17 -28.38
CA GLU A 410 14.43 16.50 -28.01
C GLU A 410 14.29 17.37 -29.26
N THR A 411 13.30 18.27 -29.26
CA THR A 411 13.30 19.47 -30.10
C THR A 411 14.02 20.60 -29.35
N ASN A 412 14.31 21.71 -30.04
CA ASN A 412 14.95 22.89 -29.45
C ASN A 412 14.26 23.39 -28.16
N ASP A 413 12.96 23.13 -28.02
CA ASP A 413 12.12 23.68 -26.95
C ASP A 413 11.66 22.64 -25.92
N LYS A 414 11.64 21.33 -26.26
CA LYS A 414 10.99 20.27 -25.47
C LYS A 414 11.63 18.89 -25.63
N LYS A 415 11.71 18.12 -24.54
CA LYS A 415 11.96 16.66 -24.59
C LYS A 415 10.78 15.94 -25.27
N LEU A 416 11.07 14.96 -26.11
CA LEU A 416 10.04 14.16 -26.80
C LEU A 416 9.60 12.93 -26.00
N LEU A 417 10.43 12.46 -25.07
CA LEU A 417 10.25 11.20 -24.33
C LEU A 417 10.29 11.43 -22.82
N ARG A 418 9.43 10.71 -22.09
CA ARG A 418 9.42 10.61 -20.61
C ARG A 418 9.54 9.15 -20.21
N ILE A 419 10.27 8.86 -19.14
CA ILE A 419 10.52 7.47 -18.72
C ILE A 419 10.28 7.32 -17.22
N ILE A 420 9.37 6.42 -16.84
CA ILE A 420 9.07 6.09 -15.44
C ILE A 420 9.69 4.74 -15.12
N LEU A 421 10.67 4.72 -14.22
CA LEU A 421 11.31 3.52 -13.69
C LEU A 421 10.68 3.19 -12.33
N LEU A 422 10.01 2.04 -12.22
CA LEU A 422 9.53 1.50 -10.96
C LEU A 422 10.42 0.33 -10.54
N GLY A 423 10.63 0.15 -9.25
CA GLY A 423 11.45 -0.95 -8.75
C GLY A 423 11.52 -1.06 -7.24
N GLN A 424 12.39 -1.94 -6.79
CA GLN A 424 12.72 -2.16 -5.37
C GLN A 424 13.86 -1.20 -4.94
N PRO A 425 14.17 -1.02 -3.64
CA PRO A 425 15.15 -0.03 -3.16
C PRO A 425 16.53 -0.11 -3.84
N GLU A 426 16.95 -1.31 -4.22
CA GLU A 426 18.22 -1.64 -4.87
C GLU A 426 18.39 -0.96 -6.24
N LEU A 427 17.29 -0.56 -6.89
CA LEU A 427 17.33 0.29 -8.08
C LEU A 427 17.96 1.66 -7.75
N GLY A 428 17.65 2.22 -6.58
CA GLY A 428 18.24 3.45 -6.08
C GLY A 428 19.75 3.31 -5.88
N ASP A 429 20.20 2.22 -5.29
CA ASP A 429 21.62 1.94 -5.04
C ASP A 429 22.39 1.63 -6.32
N MET A 430 21.78 0.88 -7.25
CA MET A 430 22.34 0.67 -8.59
C MET A 430 22.52 2.00 -9.33
N LEU A 431 21.53 2.90 -9.29
CA LEU A 431 21.63 4.22 -9.89
C LEU A 431 22.68 5.12 -9.20
N ASN A 432 23.04 4.85 -7.95
CA ASN A 432 24.09 5.59 -7.24
C ASN A 432 25.52 5.15 -7.62
N ARG A 433 25.69 4.08 -8.40
CA ARG A 433 27.00 3.61 -8.89
C ARG A 433 27.64 4.62 -9.86
N THR A 434 28.97 4.70 -9.85
CA THR A 434 29.76 5.63 -10.68
C THR A 434 29.43 5.55 -12.17
N GLU A 435 29.22 4.32 -12.68
CA GLU A 435 28.80 4.01 -14.05
C GLU A 435 27.47 4.65 -14.46
N LEU A 436 26.49 4.69 -13.56
CA LEU A 436 25.13 5.20 -13.84
C LEU A 436 24.92 6.65 -13.36
N ARG A 437 25.96 7.33 -12.88
CA ARG A 437 25.88 8.71 -12.35
C ARG A 437 25.28 9.70 -13.35
N GLN A 438 25.52 9.54 -14.66
CA GLN A 438 24.93 10.39 -15.71
C GLN A 438 23.42 10.17 -15.88
N LEU A 439 22.93 8.94 -15.68
CA LEU A 439 21.51 8.63 -15.66
C LEU A 439 20.86 9.17 -14.38
N ALA A 440 21.49 8.95 -13.23
CA ALA A 440 21.02 9.40 -11.93
C ALA A 440 20.82 10.93 -11.84
N GLN A 441 21.61 11.71 -12.58
CA GLN A 441 21.47 13.17 -12.73
C GLN A 441 20.32 13.62 -13.64
N ARG A 442 19.74 12.72 -14.45
CA ARG A 442 18.58 12.99 -15.32
C ARG A 442 17.24 12.60 -14.70
N ILE A 443 17.27 12.10 -13.46
CA ILE A 443 16.07 11.77 -12.68
C ILE A 443 15.51 13.04 -12.06
N THR A 444 14.41 13.54 -12.63
CA THR A 444 13.76 14.81 -12.26
C THR A 444 12.90 14.68 -11.00
N ALA A 445 12.42 13.47 -10.70
CA ALA A 445 11.70 13.15 -9.46
C ALA A 445 12.09 11.75 -8.95
N ARG A 446 12.30 11.64 -7.64
CA ARG A 446 12.45 10.37 -6.92
C ARG A 446 11.36 10.26 -5.86
N TYR A 447 10.64 9.14 -5.85
CA TYR A 447 9.66 8.81 -4.83
C TYR A 447 9.89 7.39 -4.30
N HIS A 448 9.42 7.13 -3.08
CA HIS A 448 9.52 5.85 -2.41
C HIS A 448 8.18 5.51 -1.76
N LEU A 449 7.51 4.45 -2.23
CA LEU A 449 6.30 3.94 -1.60
C LEU A 449 6.65 3.25 -0.28
N THR A 450 6.25 3.86 0.81
CA THR A 450 6.20 3.21 2.13
C THR A 450 5.00 2.25 2.22
N PRO A 451 5.00 1.29 3.16
CA PRO A 451 3.79 0.58 3.58
C PRO A 451 2.69 1.55 4.07
N LEU A 452 1.44 1.08 4.06
CA LEU A 452 0.27 1.86 4.52
C LEU A 452 0.34 2.12 6.04
N SER A 453 -0.14 3.29 6.48
CA SER A 453 -0.33 3.56 7.92
C SER A 453 -1.40 2.65 8.53
N LYS A 454 -1.48 2.59 9.86
CA LYS A 454 -2.52 1.81 10.56
C LYS A 454 -3.92 2.23 10.11
N GLU A 455 -4.12 3.51 9.90
CA GLU A 455 -5.38 4.15 9.51
C GLU A 455 -5.69 3.86 8.04
N ASP A 456 -4.68 3.96 7.16
CA ASP A 456 -4.80 3.59 5.74
C ASP A 456 -5.17 2.12 5.55
N VAL A 457 -4.71 1.19 6.41
CA VAL A 457 -5.11 -0.23 6.33
C VAL A 457 -6.62 -0.41 6.54
N HIS A 458 -7.25 0.37 7.44
CA HIS A 458 -8.70 0.30 7.63
C HIS A 458 -9.43 0.82 6.39
N ALA A 459 -9.01 1.99 5.87
CA ALA A 459 -9.57 2.56 4.65
C ALA A 459 -9.40 1.63 3.43
N TYR A 460 -8.22 1.04 3.25
CA TYR A 460 -7.87 0.13 2.17
C TYR A 460 -8.74 -1.13 2.18
N VAL A 461 -8.88 -1.79 3.34
CA VAL A 461 -9.71 -3.00 3.46
C VAL A 461 -11.19 -2.66 3.23
N ASN A 462 -11.70 -1.58 3.80
CA ASN A 462 -13.09 -1.16 3.62
C ASN A 462 -13.39 -0.79 2.16
N HIS A 463 -12.47 -0.09 1.48
CA HIS A 463 -12.57 0.17 0.04
C HIS A 463 -12.60 -1.14 -0.76
N ARG A 464 -11.65 -2.06 -0.54
CA ARG A 464 -11.59 -3.34 -1.25
C ARG A 464 -12.83 -4.22 -1.04
N LEU A 465 -13.39 -4.24 0.17
CA LEU A 465 -14.65 -4.93 0.46
C LEU A 465 -15.81 -4.30 -0.32
N THR A 466 -15.91 -2.97 -0.33
CA THR A 466 -16.95 -2.23 -1.06
C THR A 466 -16.87 -2.47 -2.57
N THR A 467 -15.66 -2.48 -3.15
CA THR A 467 -15.42 -2.82 -4.56
C THR A 467 -15.85 -4.24 -4.91
N ALA A 468 -15.79 -5.18 -3.95
CA ALA A 468 -16.27 -6.54 -4.09
C ALA A 468 -17.78 -6.71 -3.76
N GLY A 469 -18.52 -5.63 -3.54
CA GLY A 469 -19.94 -5.66 -3.16
C GLY A 469 -20.20 -6.06 -1.70
N GLY A 470 -19.16 -6.20 -0.88
CA GLY A 470 -19.24 -6.53 0.54
C GLY A 470 -19.46 -5.32 1.44
N SER A 471 -19.90 -5.57 2.68
CA SER A 471 -20.02 -4.53 3.70
C SER A 471 -18.66 -4.19 4.32
N PRO A 472 -18.36 -2.92 4.63
CA PRO A 472 -17.15 -2.55 5.39
C PRO A 472 -17.12 -3.21 6.77
N ASN A 473 -18.28 -3.53 7.35
CA ASN A 473 -18.40 -4.09 8.71
C ASN A 473 -18.09 -5.60 8.80
N ILE A 474 -17.56 -6.20 7.72
CA ILE A 474 -17.13 -7.62 7.71
C ILE A 474 -15.89 -7.83 8.58
N PHE A 475 -15.00 -6.84 8.72
CA PHE A 475 -13.87 -6.92 9.65
C PHE A 475 -14.14 -6.10 10.92
N THR A 476 -13.86 -6.71 12.08
CA THR A 476 -13.90 -5.98 13.35
C THR A 476 -12.68 -5.04 13.50
N ASN A 477 -12.81 -3.92 14.21
CA ASN A 477 -11.68 -2.99 14.44
C ASN A 477 -10.46 -3.68 15.09
N GLN A 478 -10.69 -4.70 15.92
CA GLN A 478 -9.63 -5.55 16.47
C GLN A 478 -8.96 -6.44 15.41
N ALA A 479 -9.72 -6.93 14.42
CA ALA A 479 -9.19 -7.67 13.29
C ALA A 479 -8.34 -6.77 12.38
N LEU A 480 -8.79 -5.55 12.06
CA LEU A 480 -8.03 -4.58 11.27
C LEU A 480 -6.73 -4.15 11.99
N ASN A 481 -6.79 -3.91 13.30
CA ASN A 481 -5.58 -3.62 14.10
C ASN A 481 -4.61 -4.82 14.19
N ALA A 482 -5.14 -6.05 14.25
CA ALA A 482 -4.30 -7.25 14.15
C ALA A 482 -3.67 -7.38 12.76
N LEU A 483 -4.44 -7.11 11.71
CA LEU A 483 -4.05 -7.20 10.30
C LEU A 483 -2.92 -6.23 9.98
N TYR A 484 -3.04 -4.95 10.37
CA TYR A 484 -1.95 -3.97 10.29
C TYR A 484 -0.67 -4.45 10.99
N ARG A 485 -0.77 -4.89 12.26
CA ARG A 485 0.40 -5.34 13.03
C ARG A 485 1.09 -6.57 12.42
N LEU A 486 0.34 -7.45 11.75
CA LEU A 486 0.85 -8.67 11.13
C LEU A 486 1.39 -8.42 9.71
N SER A 487 0.82 -7.48 8.96
CA SER A 487 1.27 -7.10 7.61
C SER A 487 2.33 -5.98 7.58
N LYS A 488 2.53 -5.28 8.71
CA LYS A 488 3.26 -4.00 8.81
C LYS A 488 2.79 -2.94 7.81
N GLY A 489 1.52 -2.99 7.38
CA GLY A 489 0.97 -2.06 6.40
C GLY A 489 1.17 -2.46 4.93
N THR A 490 1.87 -3.55 4.63
CA THR A 490 2.16 -3.94 3.23
C THR A 490 0.90 -4.50 2.53
N PRO A 491 0.36 -3.86 1.46
CA PRO A 491 -0.85 -4.28 0.77
C PRO A 491 -0.87 -5.75 0.33
N ARG A 492 0.23 -6.31 -0.18
CA ARG A 492 0.29 -7.75 -0.52
C ARG A 492 -0.01 -8.64 0.70
N LEU A 493 0.63 -8.38 1.84
CA LEU A 493 0.39 -9.14 3.08
C LEU A 493 -1.00 -8.89 3.66
N ILE A 494 -1.51 -7.65 3.59
CA ILE A 494 -2.89 -7.32 4.00
C ILE A 494 -3.88 -8.19 3.22
N ASN A 495 -3.78 -8.24 1.89
CA ASN A 495 -4.67 -9.03 1.05
C ASN A 495 -4.61 -10.53 1.37
N VAL A 496 -3.41 -11.14 1.39
CA VAL A 496 -3.30 -12.61 1.59
C VAL A 496 -3.74 -13.03 3.00
N ILE A 497 -3.46 -12.22 4.03
CA ILE A 497 -3.94 -12.50 5.40
C ILE A 497 -5.45 -12.29 5.52
N ALA A 498 -6.00 -11.24 4.91
CA ALA A 498 -7.44 -10.95 4.90
C ALA A 498 -8.25 -12.03 4.18
N ASP A 499 -7.76 -12.51 3.02
CA ASP A 499 -8.36 -13.58 2.22
C ASP A 499 -8.46 -14.89 3.01
N ARG A 500 -7.36 -15.32 3.66
CA ARG A 500 -7.37 -16.49 4.56
C ARG A 500 -8.32 -16.31 5.76
N ALA A 501 -8.39 -15.10 6.31
CA ALA A 501 -9.28 -14.80 7.44
C ALA A 501 -10.77 -14.75 7.03
N LEU A 502 -11.08 -14.34 5.79
CA LEU A 502 -12.41 -14.41 5.18
C LEU A 502 -12.82 -15.85 4.89
N LEU A 503 -11.93 -16.65 4.29
CA LEU A 503 -12.16 -18.07 4.03
C LEU A 503 -12.42 -18.84 5.34
N GLY A 504 -11.62 -18.59 6.38
CA GLY A 504 -11.83 -19.15 7.71
C GLY A 504 -13.17 -18.72 8.34
N ALA A 505 -13.59 -17.47 8.15
CA ALA A 505 -14.89 -16.99 8.61
C ALA A 505 -16.06 -17.66 7.86
N TYR A 506 -15.95 -17.84 6.54
CA TYR A 506 -16.92 -18.56 5.72
C TYR A 506 -17.07 -20.03 6.14
N VAL A 507 -15.95 -20.75 6.32
CA VAL A 507 -15.94 -22.14 6.78
C VAL A 507 -16.48 -22.30 8.22
N GLU A 508 -16.23 -21.32 9.09
CA GLU A 508 -16.82 -21.28 10.45
C GLU A 508 -18.28 -20.75 10.47
N GLY A 509 -18.87 -20.39 9.33
CA GLY A 509 -20.25 -19.89 9.22
C GLY A 509 -20.49 -18.50 9.82
N LYS A 510 -19.46 -17.64 9.87
CA LYS A 510 -19.51 -16.34 10.57
C LYS A 510 -19.45 -15.15 9.63
N TYR A 511 -20.41 -14.23 9.80
CA TYR A 511 -20.52 -12.99 9.03
C TYR A 511 -19.50 -11.90 9.41
N GLN A 512 -18.66 -12.11 10.43
CA GLN A 512 -17.60 -11.17 10.82
C GLN A 512 -16.26 -11.85 11.07
N VAL A 513 -15.22 -11.26 10.51
CA VAL A 513 -13.82 -11.63 10.71
C VAL A 513 -13.31 -11.04 12.03
N SER A 514 -12.89 -11.94 12.91
CA SER A 514 -12.35 -11.62 14.23
C SER A 514 -10.82 -11.48 14.22
N ALA A 515 -10.27 -10.82 15.24
CA ALA A 515 -8.83 -10.81 15.46
C ALA A 515 -8.22 -12.21 15.66
N ALA A 516 -9.01 -13.21 16.05
CA ALA A 516 -8.56 -14.60 16.11
C ALA A 516 -8.37 -15.18 14.70
N MET A 517 -9.33 -14.98 13.80
CA MET A 517 -9.27 -15.42 12.40
C MET A 517 -8.10 -14.78 11.65
N VAL A 518 -7.90 -13.46 11.79
CA VAL A 518 -6.72 -12.77 11.21
C VAL A 518 -5.39 -13.34 11.74
N ARG A 519 -5.32 -13.72 13.03
CA ARG A 519 -4.12 -14.37 13.59
C ARG A 519 -3.94 -15.82 13.12
N ASN A 520 -5.01 -16.53 12.75
CA ASN A 520 -4.92 -17.88 12.19
C ASN A 520 -4.53 -17.84 10.71
N GLY A 521 -5.20 -17.03 9.89
CA GLY A 521 -4.82 -16.78 8.50
C GLY A 521 -3.38 -16.28 8.37
N ALA A 522 -2.93 -15.39 9.26
CA ALA A 522 -1.52 -14.98 9.28
C ALA A 522 -0.54 -16.11 9.63
N ARG A 523 -0.91 -17.06 10.51
CA ARG A 523 -0.06 -18.24 10.78
C ARG A 523 0.06 -19.14 9.56
N GLU A 524 -1.03 -19.35 8.83
CA GLU A 524 -1.03 -20.09 7.57
C GLU A 524 -0.12 -19.41 6.53
N VAL A 525 -0.27 -18.09 6.35
CA VAL A 525 0.56 -17.28 5.44
C VAL A 525 2.04 -17.25 5.82
N PHE A 526 2.36 -17.26 7.12
CA PHE A 526 3.74 -17.27 7.62
C PHE A 526 4.26 -18.68 7.99
N GLY A 527 3.61 -19.76 7.52
CA GLY A 527 4.08 -21.14 7.73
C GLY A 527 4.13 -21.62 9.19
N GLN A 528 3.52 -20.91 10.13
CA GLN A 528 3.63 -21.17 11.56
C GLN A 528 2.78 -22.36 11.98
N LYS A 529 3.42 -23.53 12.07
CA LYS A 529 2.83 -24.80 12.51
C LYS A 529 1.99 -24.62 13.80
N PRO A 530 0.73 -25.09 13.84
CA PRO A 530 -0.17 -24.84 14.97
C PRO A 530 0.33 -25.52 16.24
N ARG A 531 0.45 -24.75 17.34
CA ARG A 531 0.75 -25.31 18.67
C ARG A 531 -0.45 -26.14 19.15
N HIS A 532 -0.32 -27.46 19.08
CA HIS A 532 -1.32 -28.41 19.59
C HIS A 532 -1.66 -28.11 21.06
N PRO A 533 -2.95 -28.00 21.44
CA PRO A 533 -3.35 -27.63 22.79
C PRO A 533 -3.14 -28.73 23.85
N GLN A 534 -2.70 -29.94 23.44
CA GLN A 534 -2.56 -31.13 24.28
C GLN A 534 -1.67 -30.92 25.52
N SER A 535 -0.64 -30.06 25.45
CA SER A 535 0.23 -29.74 26.60
C SER A 535 -0.53 -29.27 27.85
N ARG A 536 -1.65 -28.55 27.70
CA ARG A 536 -2.46 -28.08 28.84
C ARG A 536 -3.24 -29.19 29.54
N TYR A 537 -3.63 -30.24 28.81
CA TYR A 537 -4.40 -31.35 29.38
C TYR A 537 -3.54 -32.24 30.27
N TYR A 538 -2.27 -32.48 29.92
CA TYR A 538 -1.34 -33.23 30.77
C TYR A 538 -1.01 -32.51 32.09
N LEU A 539 -0.87 -31.17 32.06
CA LEU A 539 -0.71 -30.37 33.28
C LEU A 539 -1.95 -30.42 34.18
N GLY A 540 -3.16 -30.34 33.60
CA GLY A 540 -4.41 -30.48 34.34
C GLY A 540 -4.59 -31.89 34.94
N ALA A 541 -4.30 -32.93 34.16
CA ALA A 541 -4.39 -34.32 34.61
C ALA A 541 -3.38 -34.64 35.73
N GLY A 542 -2.12 -34.17 35.61
CA GLY A 542 -1.12 -34.33 36.67
C GLY A 542 -1.55 -33.66 37.97
N LEU A 543 -2.12 -32.45 37.90
CA LEU A 543 -2.60 -31.72 39.08
C LEU A 543 -3.82 -32.42 39.72
N LEU A 544 -4.72 -32.99 38.91
CA LEU A 544 -5.83 -33.83 39.40
C LEU A 544 -5.32 -35.11 40.09
N ILE A 545 -4.33 -35.80 39.51
CA ILE A 545 -3.71 -37.00 40.10
C ILE A 545 -3.05 -36.66 41.44
N CYS A 546 -2.32 -35.54 41.52
CA CYS A 546 -1.73 -35.07 42.78
C CYS A 546 -2.80 -34.75 43.84
N LEU A 547 -3.93 -34.14 43.46
CA LEU A 547 -5.04 -33.87 44.39
C LEU A 547 -5.72 -35.16 44.87
N VAL A 548 -5.91 -36.15 43.99
CA VAL A 548 -6.46 -37.46 44.38
C VAL A 548 -5.48 -38.24 45.27
N ALA A 549 -4.19 -38.19 44.99
CA ALA A 549 -3.15 -38.78 45.84
C ALA A 549 -3.09 -38.11 47.23
N LEU A 550 -3.18 -36.78 47.29
CA LEU A 550 -3.27 -36.03 48.54
C LEU A 550 -4.56 -36.37 49.31
N ALA A 551 -5.70 -36.47 48.64
CA ALA A 551 -6.97 -36.85 49.27
C ALA A 551 -6.94 -38.28 49.82
N MET A 552 -6.36 -39.25 49.09
CA MET A 552 -6.19 -40.62 49.58
C MET A 552 -5.18 -40.69 50.73
N SER A 553 -4.07 -39.93 50.67
CA SER A 553 -3.10 -39.82 51.77
C SER A 553 -3.71 -39.21 53.03
N TRP A 554 -4.53 -38.16 52.89
CA TRP A 554 -5.27 -37.55 53.99
C TRP A 554 -6.33 -38.50 54.57
N ALA A 555 -7.05 -39.24 53.73
CA ALA A 555 -8.01 -40.26 54.15
C ALA A 555 -7.33 -41.47 54.85
N TYR A 556 -6.08 -41.78 54.50
CA TYR A 556 -5.27 -42.79 55.17
C TYR A 556 -4.78 -42.30 56.54
N LEU A 557 -4.19 -41.09 56.60
CA LEU A 557 -3.71 -40.46 57.83
C LEU A 557 -4.85 -40.25 58.86
N THR A 558 -6.02 -39.79 58.43
CA THR A 558 -7.19 -39.59 59.32
C THR A 558 -7.83 -40.88 59.81
N ARG A 559 -7.61 -42.02 59.14
CA ARG A 559 -8.02 -43.35 59.62
C ARG A 559 -7.05 -43.98 60.64
N HIS A 560 -5.83 -43.46 60.77
CA HIS A 560 -4.79 -44.03 61.63
C HIS A 560 -4.41 -43.16 62.84
N GLN A 561 -5.11 -42.06 63.10
CA GLN A 561 -4.91 -41.25 64.31
C GLN A 561 -5.86 -41.66 65.44
N THR A 562 -5.37 -42.48 66.37
CA THR A 562 -5.98 -42.65 67.70
C THR A 562 -5.82 -41.37 68.54
N PRO A 563 -6.82 -40.99 69.36
CA PRO A 563 -6.76 -39.73 70.11
C PRO A 563 -5.82 -39.82 71.31
N ALA A 564 -4.79 -38.95 71.34
CA ALA A 564 -4.00 -38.65 72.53
C ALA A 564 -4.43 -37.27 73.08
N VAL A 565 -4.65 -37.20 74.39
CA VAL A 565 -5.19 -36.02 75.08
C VAL A 565 -4.06 -35.26 75.79
N THR A 566 -4.29 -33.96 76.04
CA THR A 566 -3.71 -33.12 77.14
C THR A 566 -2.70 -32.04 76.70
N GLN A 567 -3.12 -30.76 76.83
CA GLN A 567 -2.49 -29.56 77.43
C GLN A 567 -0.94 -29.42 77.37
N SER A 568 -0.33 -28.23 77.25
CA SER A 568 -0.71 -26.91 77.79
C SER A 568 0.17 -25.76 77.24
N SER A 569 -0.21 -24.49 77.50
CA SER A 569 0.62 -23.24 77.54
C SER A 569 1.51 -22.87 76.32
N ALA A 570 1.31 -21.73 75.63
CA ALA A 570 1.74 -20.35 76.00
C ALA A 570 3.28 -20.19 76.07
N THR A 571 3.94 -19.18 75.47
CA THR A 571 3.53 -17.77 75.18
C THR A 571 4.23 -17.19 73.93
N GLN A 572 3.78 -16.01 73.46
CA GLN A 572 4.39 -15.11 72.43
C GLN A 572 5.70 -14.43 72.96
N PRO A 573 6.38 -13.45 72.27
CA PRO A 573 6.25 -12.88 70.89
C PRO A 573 7.59 -13.04 70.08
N THR A 574 8.19 -12.18 69.21
CA THR A 574 8.01 -10.76 68.79
C THR A 574 8.74 -10.41 67.47
N ALA A 575 8.19 -9.45 66.70
CA ALA A 575 8.85 -8.46 65.80
C ALA A 575 9.64 -8.91 64.52
N GLN A 576 9.81 -7.93 63.62
CA GLN A 576 10.45 -8.02 62.29
C GLN A 576 11.51 -6.93 62.10
N ASN A 577 12.23 -7.01 60.96
CA ASN A 577 12.98 -5.95 60.26
C ASN A 577 14.37 -5.57 60.81
N GLY A 578 15.33 -5.49 59.89
CA GLY A 578 16.73 -5.11 60.10
C GLY A 578 17.49 -5.20 58.78
N THR A 579 17.79 -4.05 58.17
CA THR A 579 18.35 -3.87 56.81
C THR A 579 19.81 -4.33 56.64
N ALA A 580 20.22 -4.48 55.37
CA ALA A 580 21.51 -4.98 54.92
C ALA A 580 22.74 -4.11 55.29
N GLU A 581 23.92 -4.74 55.34
CA GLU A 581 25.07 -4.36 54.48
C GLU A 581 26.16 -5.47 54.37
N GLU A 582 26.66 -5.63 53.14
CA GLU A 582 27.98 -6.09 52.65
C GLU A 582 28.78 -7.37 53.12
N LEU A 583 29.67 -7.81 52.20
CA LEU A 583 30.97 -8.51 52.33
C LEU A 583 31.16 -10.05 52.25
N THR A 584 32.14 -10.42 51.38
CA THR A 584 33.08 -11.59 51.43
C THR A 584 32.72 -12.97 50.83
N GLN A 585 32.90 -13.08 49.50
CA GLN A 585 33.98 -13.84 48.83
C GLN A 585 34.43 -15.26 49.35
N ARG A 586 34.26 -16.30 48.50
CA ARG A 586 35.25 -17.36 48.10
C ARG A 586 34.56 -18.37 47.14
N GLN A 587 34.99 -18.61 45.89
CA GLN A 587 36.24 -19.17 45.32
C GLN A 587 36.16 -20.71 45.11
N ALA A 588 36.65 -21.22 43.97
CA ALA A 588 36.47 -22.61 43.51
C ALA A 588 37.73 -23.17 42.83
N THR A 589 37.96 -24.50 42.90
CA THR A 589 39.10 -25.17 42.22
C THR A 589 38.90 -26.67 41.98
N THR A 590 39.00 -27.14 40.73
CA THR A 590 39.46 -28.47 40.22
C THR A 590 39.18 -28.54 38.70
N THR A 591 40.04 -29.00 37.77
CA THR A 591 41.51 -29.24 37.76
C THR A 591 42.01 -29.35 36.29
N SER A 592 43.26 -28.93 36.05
CA SER A 592 44.12 -28.98 34.83
C SER A 592 44.31 -30.39 34.19
N PRO A 593 45.14 -30.62 33.11
CA PRO A 593 46.11 -29.69 32.43
C PRO A 593 46.34 -29.78 30.88
N SER A 594 46.92 -28.69 30.31
CA SER A 594 47.93 -28.66 29.19
C SER A 594 47.58 -29.22 27.77
N ALA A 595 48.31 -28.99 26.65
CA ALA A 595 49.22 -27.93 26.12
C ALA A 595 49.71 -28.37 24.68
N VAL A 596 50.26 -27.60 23.71
CA VAL A 596 50.39 -26.16 23.38
C VAL A 596 50.91 -26.00 21.90
N ALA A 597 50.56 -24.90 21.21
CA ALA A 597 51.21 -24.26 20.02
C ALA A 597 51.31 -24.93 18.61
N ASP A 598 50.53 -24.36 17.67
CA ASP A 598 50.98 -23.70 16.41
C ASP A 598 51.55 -24.54 15.20
N PRO A 599 51.85 -23.98 13.98
CA PRO A 599 51.17 -24.45 12.77
C PRO A 599 52.07 -24.82 11.56
N GLY A 600 51.48 -25.41 10.51
CA GLY A 600 52.19 -25.73 9.25
C GLY A 600 51.29 -26.25 8.13
N ASN A 601 51.80 -26.26 6.89
CA ASN A 601 51.13 -26.69 5.65
C ASN A 601 52.15 -27.43 4.74
N VAL A 602 51.74 -27.87 3.52
CA VAL A 602 52.55 -28.35 2.36
C VAL A 602 52.67 -29.88 2.16
N THR A 603 51.74 -30.41 1.34
CA THR A 603 51.90 -31.17 0.05
C THR A 603 52.65 -32.53 -0.06
N ASP A 604 52.14 -33.37 -0.99
CA ASP A 604 52.71 -34.58 -1.66
C ASP A 604 52.92 -35.87 -0.83
N THR A 605 52.76 -37.10 -1.37
CA THR A 605 53.13 -37.62 -2.71
C THR A 605 52.15 -38.69 -3.26
N GLN A 606 52.24 -38.99 -4.57
CA GLN A 606 51.47 -40.00 -5.33
C GLN A 606 51.98 -41.47 -5.16
N THR A 607 51.15 -42.47 -5.50
CA THR A 607 51.43 -43.76 -6.22
C THR A 607 50.28 -44.78 -5.99
N ASP A 608 49.89 -45.71 -6.87
CA ASP A 608 50.24 -45.96 -8.29
C ASP A 608 49.04 -46.61 -9.07
N ASN A 609 49.25 -46.96 -10.34
CA ASN A 609 48.29 -47.43 -11.35
C ASN A 609 47.83 -48.91 -11.23
N SER A 610 46.66 -49.20 -11.83
CA SER A 610 46.45 -50.33 -12.77
C SER A 610 45.08 -50.21 -13.48
N ALA A 611 44.88 -50.89 -14.61
CA ALA A 611 43.74 -50.71 -15.52
C ALA A 611 42.95 -52.01 -15.80
N GLU A 612 41.77 -51.89 -16.44
CA GLU A 612 41.46 -52.43 -17.79
C GLU A 612 39.96 -52.86 -18.00
N ILE A 613 39.25 -52.05 -18.82
CA ILE A 613 38.12 -52.30 -19.77
C ILE A 613 37.17 -53.52 -19.60
N ILE A 614 35.83 -53.28 -19.72
CA ILE A 614 34.80 -53.98 -20.58
C ILE A 614 33.38 -54.05 -19.95
N ASP A 615 32.41 -53.52 -20.71
CA ASP A 615 30.93 -53.72 -20.77
C ASP A 615 29.93 -53.41 -19.62
N GLN A 616 28.67 -53.27 -20.06
CA GLN A 616 27.40 -52.94 -19.39
C GLN A 616 26.69 -54.17 -18.77
N PRO A 617 25.71 -54.04 -17.81
CA PRO A 617 24.51 -53.21 -17.99
C PRO A 617 23.94 -52.50 -16.73
N ALA A 618 22.83 -51.78 -16.94
CA ALA A 618 22.14 -50.91 -15.98
C ALA A 618 21.72 -51.58 -14.65
N GLU A 619 22.08 -50.93 -13.54
CA GLU A 619 21.49 -51.17 -12.22
C GLU A 619 20.34 -50.18 -11.91
N ARG A 620 19.48 -50.58 -10.96
CA ARG A 620 18.20 -49.92 -10.63
C ARG A 620 18.33 -48.99 -9.43
N ASP A 621 17.35 -48.10 -9.27
CA ASP A 621 17.27 -47.12 -8.19
C ASP A 621 17.57 -47.72 -6.81
N THR A 622 18.70 -47.36 -6.23
CA THR A 622 18.93 -47.51 -4.78
C THR A 622 18.12 -46.44 -4.07
N VAL A 623 17.19 -46.86 -3.20
CA VAL A 623 16.33 -45.94 -2.45
C VAL A 623 17.16 -45.25 -1.36
N THR A 624 17.72 -44.08 -1.71
CA THR A 624 18.43 -43.20 -0.78
C THR A 624 17.48 -42.77 0.33
N ALA A 625 17.90 -42.95 1.59
CA ALA A 625 17.14 -42.48 2.75
C ALA A 625 16.87 -40.96 2.65
N PRO A 626 15.70 -40.47 3.12
CA PRO A 626 15.27 -39.09 2.89
C PRO A 626 16.30 -38.10 3.45
N ALA A 627 16.91 -37.32 2.55
CA ALA A 627 17.95 -36.37 2.89
C ALA A 627 17.33 -35.07 3.40
N THR A 628 17.88 -34.53 4.48
CA THR A 628 17.57 -33.15 4.92
C THR A 628 18.00 -32.19 3.81
N LEU A 629 17.07 -31.36 3.34
CA LEU A 629 17.33 -30.40 2.28
C LEU A 629 18.25 -29.28 2.79
N THR A 630 19.54 -29.39 2.48
CA THR A 630 20.59 -28.41 2.84
C THR A 630 21.24 -27.82 1.60
N ARG A 631 21.57 -26.53 1.66
CA ARG A 631 22.28 -25.82 0.57
C ARG A 631 23.64 -26.48 0.27
N PRO A 632 23.93 -26.85 -0.99
CA PRO A 632 25.24 -27.38 -1.39
C PRO A 632 26.29 -26.25 -1.50
N PRO A 633 27.58 -26.56 -1.40
CA PRO A 633 28.64 -25.59 -1.69
C PRO A 633 28.62 -25.20 -3.16
N GLY A 634 28.64 -23.89 -3.43
CA GLY A 634 28.63 -23.31 -4.77
C GLY A 634 28.00 -21.92 -4.81
N ARG A 635 28.25 -21.16 -5.89
CA ARG A 635 27.59 -19.87 -6.13
C ARG A 635 26.16 -20.11 -6.62
N THR A 636 25.23 -19.24 -6.25
CA THR A 636 23.81 -19.33 -6.65
C THR A 636 23.62 -19.51 -8.17
N PHE A 637 24.43 -18.84 -8.99
CA PHE A 637 24.45 -18.99 -10.45
C PHE A 637 24.85 -20.40 -10.94
N GLU A 638 25.84 -21.04 -10.30
CA GLU A 638 26.29 -22.40 -10.65
C GLU A 638 25.18 -23.43 -10.35
N LEU A 639 24.55 -23.29 -9.18
CA LEU A 639 23.41 -24.13 -8.77
C LEU A 639 22.18 -23.90 -9.65
N GLN A 640 21.92 -22.65 -10.06
CA GLN A 640 20.88 -22.30 -11.02
C GLN A 640 21.09 -23.01 -12.36
N ARG A 641 22.28 -22.93 -12.94
CA ARG A 641 22.57 -23.54 -14.24
C ARG A 641 22.56 -25.07 -14.20
N ALA A 642 22.98 -25.67 -13.09
CA ALA A 642 22.84 -27.10 -12.86
C ALA A 642 21.36 -27.55 -12.85
N ALA A 643 20.48 -26.80 -12.17
CA ALA A 643 19.04 -27.07 -12.17
C ALA A 643 18.42 -26.89 -13.57
N TYR A 644 18.77 -25.83 -14.31
CA TYR A 644 18.31 -25.68 -15.71
C TYR A 644 18.77 -26.83 -16.61
N ARG A 645 20.05 -27.23 -16.53
CA ARG A 645 20.57 -28.39 -17.28
C ARG A 645 19.81 -29.67 -16.95
N ALA A 646 19.44 -29.88 -15.69
CA ALA A 646 18.68 -31.04 -15.26
C ALA A 646 17.27 -31.10 -15.87
N VAL A 647 16.56 -29.97 -15.94
CA VAL A 647 15.23 -29.89 -16.56
C VAL A 647 15.32 -29.97 -18.10
N PHE A 648 16.32 -29.36 -18.73
CA PHE A 648 16.55 -29.53 -20.18
C PHE A 648 16.88 -30.98 -20.55
N ALA A 649 17.69 -31.67 -19.74
CA ALA A 649 17.98 -33.09 -19.95
C ALA A 649 16.72 -33.97 -19.82
N ALA A 650 15.76 -33.63 -18.94
CA ALA A 650 14.46 -34.30 -18.88
C ALA A 650 13.63 -34.09 -20.17
N TRP A 651 13.75 -32.93 -20.81
CA TRP A 651 13.20 -32.65 -22.15
C TRP A 651 14.08 -33.18 -23.30
N SER A 652 15.12 -33.99 -23.03
CA SER A 652 16.09 -34.49 -24.01
C SER A 652 16.86 -33.41 -24.79
N ALA A 653 16.97 -32.20 -24.23
CA ALA A 653 17.71 -31.08 -24.82
C ALA A 653 19.09 -30.92 -24.16
N ASP A 654 20.16 -30.92 -24.96
CA ASP A 654 21.54 -30.77 -24.47
C ASP A 654 21.93 -29.30 -24.23
N TYR A 655 21.57 -28.77 -23.06
CA TYR A 655 22.00 -27.45 -22.60
C TYR A 655 23.43 -27.51 -22.01
N ASN A 656 24.42 -27.10 -22.82
CA ASN A 656 25.83 -27.06 -22.40
C ASN A 656 26.12 -25.86 -21.46
N LEU A 657 26.88 -26.12 -20.39
CA LEU A 657 27.30 -25.14 -19.40
C LEU A 657 28.45 -24.23 -19.88
N ASP A 658 29.21 -24.59 -20.91
CA ASP A 658 30.42 -23.82 -21.28
C ASP A 658 30.12 -22.59 -22.15
N ASN A 659 29.02 -22.60 -22.92
CA ASN A 659 28.68 -21.54 -23.88
C ASN A 659 28.24 -20.20 -23.24
N ASN A 660 28.12 -20.13 -21.91
CA ASN A 660 27.61 -18.97 -21.14
C ASN A 660 26.24 -18.42 -21.59
N GLN A 661 25.50 -19.16 -22.42
CA GLN A 661 24.17 -18.81 -22.92
C GLN A 661 23.13 -18.83 -21.79
N ILE A 662 22.24 -17.84 -21.77
CA ILE A 662 21.16 -17.78 -20.78
C ILE A 662 20.16 -18.92 -21.05
N PRO A 663 19.74 -19.69 -20.02
CA PRO A 663 18.87 -20.86 -20.21
C PRO A 663 17.59 -20.61 -21.01
N CYS A 664 16.93 -19.47 -20.80
CA CYS A 664 15.66 -19.16 -21.46
C CYS A 664 15.82 -18.62 -22.89
N ASP A 665 17.01 -18.14 -23.27
CA ASP A 665 17.36 -17.76 -24.64
C ASP A 665 17.68 -19.00 -25.49
N PHE A 666 18.07 -20.10 -24.83
CA PHE A 666 18.28 -21.42 -25.45
C PHE A 666 16.97 -22.15 -25.71
N ALA A 667 15.98 -22.08 -24.79
CA ALA A 667 14.75 -22.86 -24.89
C ALA A 667 14.04 -22.76 -26.27
N PRO A 668 13.84 -21.57 -26.89
CA PRO A 668 13.16 -21.47 -28.19
C PRO A 668 13.93 -22.14 -29.33
N GLN A 669 15.25 -22.29 -29.21
CA GLN A 669 16.13 -22.90 -30.22
C GLN A 669 15.90 -24.42 -30.32
N VAL A 670 15.29 -25.02 -29.30
CA VAL A 670 14.93 -26.45 -29.21
C VAL A 670 13.41 -26.68 -29.11
N GLY A 671 12.59 -25.68 -29.45
CA GLY A 671 11.12 -25.79 -29.43
C GLY A 671 10.49 -25.80 -28.03
N LEU A 672 11.22 -25.28 -27.03
CA LEU A 672 10.79 -25.14 -25.64
C LEU A 672 10.63 -23.65 -25.27
N GLN A 673 9.99 -23.37 -24.15
CA GLN A 673 9.88 -22.02 -23.61
C GLN A 673 9.95 -22.02 -22.08
N CYS A 674 10.52 -20.96 -21.49
CA CYS A 674 10.50 -20.73 -20.06
C CYS A 674 9.19 -20.07 -19.61
N LEU A 675 8.66 -20.50 -18.47
CA LEU A 675 7.56 -19.84 -17.78
C LEU A 675 7.89 -19.68 -16.29
N SER A 676 8.38 -18.49 -15.92
CA SER A 676 8.68 -18.12 -14.53
C SER A 676 7.41 -17.65 -13.82
N ARG A 677 7.09 -18.24 -12.65
CA ARG A 677 5.88 -17.95 -11.87
C ARG A 677 6.13 -18.04 -10.37
N ASN A 678 5.24 -17.43 -9.60
CA ASN A 678 5.10 -17.72 -8.17
C ASN A 678 3.71 -18.35 -7.96
N GLY A 679 3.65 -19.46 -7.23
CA GLY A 679 2.45 -20.30 -7.11
C GLY A 679 2.48 -21.25 -5.92
N SER A 680 1.52 -22.18 -5.87
CA SER A 680 1.34 -23.11 -4.74
C SER A 680 1.95 -24.51 -4.99
N TRP A 681 2.17 -25.30 -3.94
CA TRP A 681 2.66 -26.67 -4.13
C TRP A 681 1.63 -27.58 -4.82
N SER A 682 0.34 -27.36 -4.55
CA SER A 682 -0.80 -27.94 -5.28
C SER A 682 -0.78 -27.59 -6.78
N GLU A 683 -0.29 -26.41 -7.14
CA GLU A 683 -0.18 -25.97 -8.52
C GLU A 683 0.98 -26.66 -9.24
N VAL A 684 2.19 -26.65 -8.66
CA VAL A 684 3.34 -27.40 -9.18
C VAL A 684 3.02 -28.90 -9.33
N THR A 685 2.41 -29.52 -8.32
CA THR A 685 2.06 -30.95 -8.36
C THR A 685 0.85 -31.31 -9.23
N SER A 686 0.08 -30.30 -9.71
CA SER A 686 -1.00 -30.48 -10.69
C SER A 686 -0.58 -30.16 -12.12
N LEU A 687 0.53 -29.45 -12.33
CA LEU A 687 1.17 -29.31 -13.65
C LEU A 687 1.86 -30.62 -14.09
N ASN A 688 2.24 -31.47 -13.12
CA ASN A 688 2.87 -32.77 -13.35
C ASN A 688 4.16 -32.74 -14.21
N SER A 689 4.79 -31.59 -14.45
CA SER A 689 6.03 -31.47 -15.23
C SER A 689 7.24 -31.08 -14.35
N PRO A 690 8.48 -31.46 -14.73
CA PRO A 690 9.70 -30.96 -14.10
C PRO A 690 9.80 -29.44 -14.06
N VAL A 691 10.27 -28.90 -12.93
CA VAL A 691 10.40 -27.46 -12.68
C VAL A 691 11.71 -27.12 -11.98
N ILE A 692 12.27 -25.94 -12.27
CA ILE A 692 13.33 -25.34 -11.46
C ILE A 692 12.67 -24.65 -10.26
N LEU A 693 12.97 -25.10 -9.06
CA LEU A 693 12.52 -24.49 -7.81
C LEU A 693 13.57 -23.48 -7.32
N GLU A 694 13.11 -22.29 -6.91
CA GLU A 694 13.93 -21.34 -6.14
C GLU A 694 13.79 -21.67 -4.65
N LEU A 695 14.88 -22.15 -4.06
CA LEU A 695 14.95 -22.62 -2.68
C LEU A 695 15.72 -21.63 -1.80
N TRP A 696 15.34 -21.60 -0.53
CA TRP A 696 15.88 -20.69 0.47
C TRP A 696 16.31 -21.47 1.71
N ASP A 697 17.32 -20.97 2.40
CA ASP A 697 17.77 -21.46 3.70
C ASP A 697 17.80 -20.30 4.71
N THR A 698 18.64 -20.38 5.75
CA THR A 698 18.81 -19.29 6.72
C THR A 698 19.74 -18.16 6.25
N GLN A 699 20.11 -18.10 4.96
CA GLN A 699 20.99 -17.08 4.39
C GLN A 699 20.25 -16.14 3.42
N GLU A 700 20.81 -14.94 3.21
CA GLU A 700 20.21 -13.85 2.41
C GLU A 700 20.29 -14.04 0.88
N SER A 701 20.42 -15.28 0.39
CA SER A 701 20.57 -15.53 -1.05
C SER A 701 19.95 -16.88 -1.43
N PRO A 702 19.10 -16.96 -2.47
CA PRO A 702 18.50 -18.22 -2.88
C PRO A 702 19.54 -19.20 -3.44
N TYR A 703 19.13 -20.45 -3.54
CA TYR A 703 19.76 -21.49 -4.35
C TYR A 703 18.67 -22.17 -5.19
N TYR A 704 19.05 -23.08 -6.08
CA TYR A 704 18.12 -23.69 -7.04
C TYR A 704 18.28 -25.20 -7.09
N ALA A 705 17.16 -25.89 -7.31
CA ALA A 705 17.12 -27.33 -7.57
C ALA A 705 16.13 -27.60 -8.70
N ALA A 706 16.36 -28.67 -9.47
CA ALA A 706 15.36 -29.19 -10.39
C ALA A 706 14.52 -30.25 -9.68
N LEU A 707 13.20 -30.06 -9.64
CA LEU A 707 12.25 -31.10 -9.29
C LEU A 707 12.08 -32.02 -10.51
N LEU A 708 12.49 -33.28 -10.40
CA LEU A 708 12.52 -34.23 -11.51
C LEU A 708 11.54 -35.41 -11.36
N GLY A 709 11.03 -35.67 -10.15
CA GLY A 709 10.08 -36.76 -9.94
C GLY A 709 9.42 -36.80 -8.57
N TYR A 710 8.38 -37.61 -8.44
CA TYR A 710 7.62 -37.90 -7.23
C TYR A 710 7.13 -39.35 -7.25
N ASP A 711 7.62 -40.18 -6.32
CA ASP A 711 7.29 -41.61 -6.24
C ASP A 711 6.01 -41.93 -5.44
N GLY A 712 5.40 -40.90 -4.83
CA GLY A 712 4.25 -41.02 -3.93
C GLY A 712 4.59 -40.66 -2.48
N GLU A 713 5.82 -40.88 -2.04
CA GLU A 713 6.29 -40.52 -0.68
C GLU A 713 7.33 -39.40 -0.68
N LEU A 714 8.29 -39.42 -1.60
CA LEU A 714 9.43 -38.52 -1.67
C LEU A 714 9.53 -37.79 -3.02
N TYR A 715 10.07 -36.58 -3.00
CA TYR A 715 10.38 -35.82 -4.21
C TYR A 715 11.85 -36.00 -4.60
N ARG A 716 12.08 -36.35 -5.86
CA ARG A 716 13.41 -36.51 -6.46
C ARG A 716 13.88 -35.17 -7.02
N LEU A 717 14.93 -34.60 -6.45
CA LEU A 717 15.51 -33.31 -6.84
C LEU A 717 16.96 -33.46 -7.29
N ARG A 718 17.36 -32.74 -8.34
CA ARG A 718 18.77 -32.49 -8.65
C ARG A 718 19.21 -31.16 -8.05
N LEU A 719 20.16 -31.21 -7.13
CA LEU A 719 20.68 -30.09 -6.35
C LEU A 719 22.19 -29.96 -6.60
N GLY A 720 22.57 -29.01 -7.45
CA GLY A 720 23.93 -28.99 -8.01
C GLY A 720 24.18 -30.23 -8.86
N GLN A 721 25.19 -31.04 -8.51
CA GLN A 721 25.52 -32.30 -9.18
C GLN A 721 24.97 -33.55 -8.44
N GLN A 722 24.17 -33.37 -7.38
CA GLN A 722 23.66 -34.47 -6.56
C GLN A 722 22.17 -34.69 -6.80
N ASP A 723 21.75 -35.93 -6.98
CA ASP A 723 20.34 -36.32 -6.90
C ASP A 723 19.99 -36.72 -5.48
N ILE A 724 18.92 -36.14 -4.94
CA ILE A 724 18.45 -36.38 -3.57
C ILE A 724 16.94 -36.65 -3.55
N SER A 725 16.52 -37.54 -2.67
CA SER A 725 15.10 -37.75 -2.33
C SER A 725 14.80 -37.00 -1.03
N VAL A 726 13.84 -36.06 -1.06
CA VAL A 726 13.47 -35.22 0.09
C VAL A 726 12.00 -35.40 0.44
N SER A 727 11.64 -35.19 1.71
CA SER A 727 10.24 -35.31 2.11
C SER A 727 9.39 -34.13 1.60
N PRO A 728 8.08 -34.34 1.37
CA PRO A 728 7.11 -33.27 1.13
C PRO A 728 7.05 -32.21 2.24
N ARG A 729 7.66 -32.42 3.41
CA ARG A 729 7.75 -31.42 4.48
C ARG A 729 8.98 -30.54 4.30
N ASP A 730 10.15 -31.12 4.13
CA ASP A 730 11.41 -30.37 4.13
C ASP A 730 11.49 -29.45 2.91
N LEU A 731 10.94 -29.89 1.77
CA LEU A 731 10.80 -29.06 0.58
C LEU A 731 9.83 -27.87 0.76
N ARG A 732 8.74 -28.04 1.53
CA ARG A 732 7.82 -26.94 1.87
C ARG A 732 8.39 -26.00 2.93
N ASP A 733 9.26 -26.49 3.82
CA ASP A 733 9.95 -25.66 4.81
C ASP A 733 11.08 -24.81 4.15
N ALA A 734 11.44 -25.06 2.87
CA ALA A 734 12.49 -24.36 2.10
C ALA A 734 12.03 -23.64 0.80
N TRP A 735 10.80 -23.84 0.33
CA TRP A 735 10.30 -23.29 -0.94
C TRP A 735 9.14 -22.31 -0.75
N PHE A 736 9.34 -21.04 -1.16
CA PHE A 736 8.37 -19.95 -0.98
C PHE A 736 7.56 -19.61 -2.25
N GLY A 737 7.33 -20.60 -3.11
CA GLY A 737 6.39 -20.51 -4.23
C GLY A 737 6.99 -20.14 -5.58
N THR A 738 8.22 -19.65 -5.67
CA THR A 738 8.86 -19.25 -6.94
C THR A 738 9.39 -20.47 -7.70
N TYR A 739 8.99 -20.64 -8.96
CA TYR A 739 9.46 -21.71 -9.84
C TYR A 739 9.55 -21.26 -11.30
N VAL A 740 10.36 -21.96 -12.09
CA VAL A 740 10.39 -21.84 -13.55
C VAL A 740 10.04 -23.20 -14.15
N LEU A 741 8.97 -23.22 -14.93
CA LEU A 741 8.58 -24.35 -15.78
C LEU A 741 9.27 -24.21 -17.14
N ILE A 742 9.71 -25.33 -17.70
CA ILE A 742 10.10 -25.44 -19.11
C ILE A 742 9.04 -26.31 -19.80
N TRP A 743 8.49 -25.84 -20.92
CA TRP A 743 7.38 -26.47 -21.62
C TRP A 743 7.57 -26.42 -23.14
N GLN A 744 7.00 -27.36 -23.87
CA GLN A 744 7.09 -27.43 -25.34
C GLN A 744 6.08 -26.49 -26.00
N THR A 745 6.56 -25.64 -26.92
CA THR A 745 5.71 -24.68 -27.65
C THR A 745 4.98 -25.34 -28.83
N PRO A 746 3.73 -24.93 -29.15
CA PRO A 746 3.05 -25.39 -30.35
C PRO A 746 3.74 -24.91 -31.64
N PRO A 747 3.47 -25.54 -32.81
CA PRO A 747 4.07 -25.14 -34.08
C PRO A 747 3.82 -23.66 -34.42
N GLY A 748 4.90 -22.94 -34.71
CA GLY A 748 4.87 -21.52 -35.06
C GLY A 748 4.55 -20.56 -33.90
N TYR A 749 4.62 -21.01 -32.64
CA TYR A 749 4.31 -20.20 -31.46
C TYR A 749 4.94 -18.80 -31.48
N SER A 750 4.08 -17.78 -31.48
CA SER A 750 4.42 -16.36 -31.46
C SER A 750 4.04 -15.65 -30.15
N GLY A 751 3.33 -16.32 -29.24
CA GLY A 751 2.91 -15.75 -27.96
C GLY A 751 1.54 -16.24 -27.49
N SER A 752 0.79 -15.35 -26.84
CA SER A 752 -0.61 -15.62 -26.46
C SER A 752 -1.54 -15.25 -27.61
N LEU A 753 -2.56 -16.06 -27.87
CA LEU A 753 -3.59 -15.77 -28.88
C LEU A 753 -4.89 -15.29 -28.22
N ARG A 754 -5.61 -14.37 -28.87
CA ARG A 754 -6.86 -13.75 -28.41
C ARG A 754 -7.79 -13.41 -29.58
N GLN A 755 -9.04 -13.05 -29.25
CA GLN A 755 -10.03 -12.55 -30.21
C GLN A 755 -9.45 -11.48 -31.15
N GLY A 756 -9.62 -11.68 -32.45
CA GLY A 756 -9.20 -10.75 -33.49
C GLY A 756 -7.77 -10.92 -34.01
N ASP A 757 -6.96 -11.81 -33.43
CA ASP A 757 -5.66 -12.18 -34.02
C ASP A 757 -5.86 -13.04 -35.29
N ASP A 758 -4.99 -12.86 -36.29
CA ASP A 758 -4.88 -13.71 -37.48
C ASP A 758 -3.49 -14.37 -37.49
N HIS A 759 -3.43 -15.69 -37.27
CA HIS A 759 -2.16 -16.38 -37.10
C HIS A 759 -2.24 -17.88 -37.47
N PRO A 760 -1.25 -18.47 -38.17
CA PRO A 760 -1.28 -19.88 -38.59
C PRO A 760 -1.48 -20.91 -37.45
N THR A 761 -1.07 -20.57 -36.22
CA THR A 761 -1.27 -21.43 -35.04
C THR A 761 -2.73 -21.49 -34.57
N VAL A 762 -3.61 -20.60 -35.03
CA VAL A 762 -5.05 -20.61 -34.72
C VAL A 762 -5.73 -21.85 -35.32
N ALA A 763 -5.41 -22.21 -36.56
CA ALA A 763 -5.93 -23.43 -37.18
C ALA A 763 -5.48 -24.70 -36.42
N TRP A 764 -4.23 -24.71 -35.92
CA TRP A 764 -3.73 -25.80 -35.06
C TRP A 764 -4.50 -25.88 -33.73
N LEU A 765 -4.68 -24.75 -33.05
CA LEU A 765 -5.47 -24.63 -31.81
C LEU A 765 -6.90 -25.13 -32.00
N ARG A 766 -7.59 -24.67 -33.06
CA ARG A 766 -8.97 -25.03 -33.38
C ARG A 766 -9.13 -26.54 -33.54
N ALA A 767 -8.25 -27.18 -34.32
CA ALA A 767 -8.25 -28.63 -34.51
C ALA A 767 -7.99 -29.42 -33.21
N ARG A 768 -7.17 -28.89 -32.29
CA ARG A 768 -6.87 -29.53 -31.00
C ARG A 768 -7.94 -29.33 -29.93
N LEU A 769 -8.71 -28.24 -29.99
CA LEU A 769 -9.90 -28.08 -29.16
C LEU A 769 -11.04 -28.99 -29.65
N GLU A 770 -11.20 -29.13 -30.96
CA GLU A 770 -12.16 -30.06 -31.57
C GLU A 770 -11.85 -31.54 -31.22
N GLU A 771 -10.57 -31.93 -31.19
CA GLU A 771 -10.11 -33.26 -30.72
C GLU A 771 -10.39 -33.54 -29.22
N LEU A 772 -10.66 -32.49 -28.43
CA LEU A 772 -10.93 -32.57 -26.99
C LEU A 772 -12.41 -32.32 -26.63
N ASP A 773 -13.33 -32.42 -27.59
CA ASP A 773 -14.77 -32.11 -27.45
C ASP A 773 -15.11 -30.63 -27.12
N TYR A 774 -14.24 -29.68 -27.49
CA TYR A 774 -14.49 -28.22 -27.44
C TYR A 774 -14.63 -27.61 -28.86
N PRO A 775 -15.72 -27.91 -29.61
CA PRO A 775 -15.85 -27.48 -31.00
C PRO A 775 -16.09 -25.97 -31.13
N ALA A 776 -15.33 -25.33 -32.03
CA ALA A 776 -15.52 -23.93 -32.45
C ALA A 776 -16.13 -23.91 -33.88
N PRO A 777 -17.45 -23.71 -34.06
CA PRO A 777 -18.17 -23.93 -35.32
C PRO A 777 -17.90 -22.90 -36.44
N THR A 778 -16.67 -22.93 -36.95
CA THR A 778 -16.17 -22.24 -38.15
C THR A 778 -15.14 -23.15 -38.82
N ALA A 779 -14.79 -22.93 -40.08
CA ALA A 779 -13.95 -23.87 -40.83
C ALA A 779 -12.59 -24.12 -40.15
N SER A 780 -12.18 -25.38 -40.03
CA SER A 780 -10.96 -25.80 -39.30
C SER A 780 -9.63 -25.33 -39.92
N THR A 781 -9.68 -24.72 -41.11
CA THR A 781 -8.53 -24.10 -41.80
C THR A 781 -8.41 -22.58 -41.58
N ASP A 782 -9.31 -21.97 -40.80
CA ASP A 782 -9.27 -20.53 -40.57
C ASP A 782 -8.12 -20.15 -39.61
N SER A 783 -7.36 -19.12 -39.98
CA SER A 783 -6.29 -18.55 -39.16
C SER A 783 -6.78 -17.41 -38.25
N TYR A 784 -8.03 -16.99 -38.39
CA TYR A 784 -8.65 -15.93 -37.60
C TYR A 784 -9.25 -16.46 -36.27
N PHE A 785 -8.94 -15.76 -35.18
CA PHE A 785 -9.44 -16.06 -33.84
C PHE A 785 -10.80 -15.36 -33.62
N ASP A 786 -11.88 -16.08 -33.94
CA ASP A 786 -13.26 -15.61 -33.86
C ASP A 786 -13.94 -15.85 -32.50
N ASP A 787 -15.14 -15.30 -32.34
CA ASP A 787 -16.00 -15.43 -31.15
C ASP A 787 -16.33 -16.90 -30.81
N ALA A 788 -16.37 -17.78 -31.82
CA ALA A 788 -16.63 -19.21 -31.63
C ALA A 788 -15.41 -19.90 -30.98
N LEU A 789 -14.20 -19.53 -31.39
CA LEU A 789 -12.96 -20.00 -30.78
C LEU A 789 -12.74 -19.39 -29.38
N VAL A 790 -13.12 -18.13 -29.16
CA VAL A 790 -13.18 -17.53 -27.81
C VAL A 790 -14.05 -18.39 -26.89
N ALA A 791 -15.24 -18.79 -27.34
CA ALA A 791 -16.16 -19.62 -26.56
C ALA A 791 -15.58 -21.01 -26.25
N ALA A 792 -14.96 -21.67 -27.23
CA ALA A 792 -14.31 -22.97 -27.04
C ALA A 792 -13.11 -22.89 -26.06
N VAL A 793 -12.24 -21.88 -26.20
CA VAL A 793 -11.12 -21.63 -25.28
C VAL A 793 -11.63 -21.33 -23.88
N THR A 794 -12.68 -20.50 -23.74
CA THR A 794 -13.28 -20.17 -22.44
C THR A 794 -13.88 -21.40 -21.76
N ALA A 795 -14.49 -22.32 -22.52
CA ALA A 795 -14.99 -23.58 -22.00
C ALA A 795 -13.86 -24.49 -21.50
N PHE A 796 -12.80 -24.66 -22.29
CA PHE A 796 -11.60 -25.43 -21.92
C PHE A 796 -10.88 -24.84 -20.69
N GLN A 797 -10.73 -23.52 -20.61
CA GLN A 797 -10.14 -22.86 -19.44
C GLN A 797 -10.93 -23.13 -18.16
N ASN A 798 -12.28 -23.12 -18.23
CA ASN A 798 -13.14 -23.43 -17.08
C ASN A 798 -12.97 -24.89 -16.60
N SER A 799 -12.89 -25.87 -17.51
CA SER A 799 -12.71 -27.28 -17.13
C SER A 799 -11.34 -27.57 -16.52
N GLU A 800 -10.30 -26.84 -16.97
CA GLU A 800 -8.92 -26.99 -16.47
C GLU A 800 -8.62 -26.14 -15.22
N GLY A 801 -9.61 -25.42 -14.68
CA GLY A 801 -9.44 -24.55 -13.51
C GLY A 801 -8.54 -23.33 -13.75
N LEU A 802 -8.40 -22.92 -15.02
CA LEU A 802 -7.67 -21.72 -15.43
C LEU A 802 -8.55 -20.47 -15.30
N LEU A 803 -7.95 -19.28 -15.50
CA LEU A 803 -8.72 -18.08 -15.73
C LEU A 803 -9.42 -18.21 -17.09
N ALA A 804 -10.75 -18.21 -17.09
CA ALA A 804 -11.57 -18.31 -18.30
C ALA A 804 -11.79 -16.93 -18.95
N ASP A 805 -10.72 -16.40 -19.56
CA ASP A 805 -10.67 -15.10 -20.23
C ASP A 805 -10.75 -15.17 -21.76
N GLY A 806 -10.75 -16.37 -22.34
CA GLY A 806 -10.72 -16.60 -23.79
C GLY A 806 -9.33 -16.42 -24.43
N ILE A 807 -8.28 -16.20 -23.63
CA ILE A 807 -6.92 -15.93 -24.11
C ILE A 807 -6.04 -17.18 -23.96
N VAL A 808 -5.49 -17.65 -25.07
CA VAL A 808 -4.59 -18.82 -25.07
C VAL A 808 -3.16 -18.38 -24.72
N GLY A 809 -2.98 -18.07 -23.44
CA GLY A 809 -1.66 -17.84 -22.85
C GLY A 809 -0.91 -19.14 -22.53
N PRO A 810 0.34 -19.07 -22.04
CA PRO A 810 1.20 -20.23 -21.78
C PRO A 810 0.55 -21.35 -20.95
N LEU A 811 -0.21 -21.03 -19.91
CA LEU A 811 -0.89 -22.04 -19.08
C LEU A 811 -2.00 -22.79 -19.84
N THR A 812 -2.71 -22.09 -20.72
CA THR A 812 -3.72 -22.69 -21.61
C THR A 812 -3.04 -23.66 -22.58
N TRP A 813 -1.89 -23.28 -23.17
CA TRP A 813 -1.10 -24.17 -24.02
C TRP A 813 -0.55 -25.39 -23.27
N ILE A 814 0.01 -25.20 -22.07
CA ILE A 814 0.54 -26.31 -21.23
C ILE A 814 -0.57 -27.32 -20.92
N ARG A 815 -1.76 -26.85 -20.50
CA ARG A 815 -2.91 -27.72 -20.27
C ARG A 815 -3.42 -28.38 -21.53
N LEU A 816 -3.41 -27.71 -22.67
CA LEU A 816 -3.80 -28.30 -23.96
C LEU A 816 -2.86 -29.46 -24.30
N SER A 817 -1.54 -29.27 -24.21
CA SER A 817 -0.55 -30.32 -24.46
C SER A 817 -0.66 -31.51 -23.50
N ASP A 818 -0.93 -31.25 -22.21
CA ASP A 818 -1.19 -32.25 -21.15
C ASP A 818 -2.43 -33.10 -21.49
N ARG A 819 -3.55 -32.47 -21.86
CA ARG A 819 -4.79 -33.17 -22.26
C ARG A 819 -4.70 -33.93 -23.58
N LEU A 820 -3.90 -33.44 -24.52
CA LEU A 820 -3.56 -34.12 -25.78
C LEU A 820 -2.59 -35.29 -25.59
N ASN A 821 -2.04 -35.50 -24.38
CA ASN A 821 -1.00 -36.49 -24.08
C ASN A 821 0.25 -36.32 -24.98
N LEU A 822 0.64 -35.08 -25.29
CA LEU A 822 1.84 -34.83 -26.09
C LEU A 822 3.11 -35.25 -25.32
N PRO A 823 4.16 -35.75 -25.99
CA PRO A 823 5.38 -36.23 -25.31
C PRO A 823 6.07 -35.15 -24.47
N ALA A 824 5.93 -35.27 -23.15
CA ALA A 824 6.53 -34.39 -22.15
C ALA A 824 7.07 -35.22 -20.97
N PRO A 825 8.16 -34.81 -20.32
CA PRO A 825 8.61 -35.44 -19.09
C PRO A 825 7.62 -35.14 -17.95
N THR A 826 7.28 -36.16 -17.17
CA THR A 826 6.34 -36.06 -16.04
C THR A 826 7.05 -36.16 -14.68
N LEU A 827 6.43 -35.62 -13.63
CA LEU A 827 6.86 -35.81 -12.25
C LEU A 827 6.43 -37.18 -11.71
N ARG A 828 5.25 -37.66 -12.10
CA ARG A 828 4.75 -38.98 -11.75
C ARG A 828 5.03 -39.94 -12.90
N SER A 829 5.63 -41.08 -12.57
CA SER A 829 5.85 -42.25 -13.44
C SER A 829 4.61 -43.12 -13.50
#